data_AF-A0A7C7E097-F1
#
_entry.id   AF-A0A7C7E097-F1
#
_cell.length_a   1.000
_cell.length_b   1.000
_cell.length_c   1.000
_cell.angle_alpha   90.00
_cell.angle_beta   90.00
_cell.angle_gamma   90.00
#
_symmetry.space_group_name_H-M   'P 1'
#
loop_
_entity.id
_entity.type
_entity.pdbx_description
1 polymer ?
#
loop_
_entity_poly.entity_id
_entity_poly.type
_entity_poly.pdbx_seq_one_letter_code
_entity_poly.pdbx_strand_id
1 'polypeptide(L)'
;MVHSETKKGKKKRNTIEKPREQGKSLFPSLEGALRNTKIQTRLIISFLIISLVPLAIIGIIGFSKSSQAIESKIRAYSDQITVQLGKNIQTSVSRIEDMANDIILNKDIQNGLEKIDSINEIEKISLSQKINSAIAAKSTVDIRGVEIYVNGNSIFSYGVQSSEFFAEEMNRIIEAADKNGGRTSWNFIGKKNEPGKNIVMSKGIKSLNTGNQIGFINIYVGTEYFFGHWMKTLKPGEEFETPSAYLTVGCGNIDEVSQRLLTIQKAHFNKINKFEKLPVIFNEYCTTWGYPSHENIKKILNVIKNRDVDIFVIDAGWSADKENGWDTTVGDWIVSPDLFPCGIEETVSMIKEAGMIPGIWFEFENCCSKAKSYEEHEHLLKRNGKVITSGVRRFWDMCDPWVNDYLYERVIMMMKKNGFKYIKVDYNETIGVGCDGAESLGEGLRQRVLASQAFFRRIREEIPDVIIENCSSGGHRLEPSMMALCDLASFSDAHECNEIPIIAANLHRVINPCQSQIWAVLHGTDSRKRIVYSIANTFLGVMCLSGDIYNLDKEQWDLVDEGISFYRSVSGIIMNGSTAFYGSGITSYRNPKGWQAVVRKSADQKEALVVLHSFNSDFPPEIEIPVDDSYRIHKVYSAFGNPVAIKDGMLRISIREPMEAVAVHLKS
;
A
#
# COMPACT_ATOMS: atom_id res chain seq x y z
N MET A 1 50.29 -49.93 -42.26
CA MET A 1 50.68 -51.36 -42.14
C MET A 1 49.46 -52.10 -41.59
N VAL A 2 48.56 -52.59 -42.46
CA VAL A 2 48.57 -53.90 -43.15
C VAL A 2 48.11 -55.07 -42.23
N HIS A 3 46.92 -55.60 -42.58
CA HIS A 3 46.39 -56.98 -42.47
C HIS A 3 46.21 -57.61 -41.06
N SER A 4 45.00 -58.00 -40.61
CA SER A 4 43.97 -58.96 -41.09
C SER A 4 44.20 -60.42 -40.67
N GLU A 5 43.21 -60.95 -39.92
CA GLU A 5 42.76 -62.36 -39.77
C GLU A 5 43.77 -63.42 -39.25
N THR A 6 43.43 -64.40 -38.39
CA THR A 6 42.44 -65.47 -38.62
C THR A 6 42.34 -66.43 -37.41
N LYS A 7 41.10 -66.93 -37.18
CA LYS A 7 40.65 -68.32 -36.90
C LYS A 7 41.32 -69.26 -35.86
N LYS A 8 40.47 -69.65 -34.89
CA LYS A 8 40.00 -71.02 -34.50
C LYS A 8 41.00 -72.20 -34.43
N GLY A 9 41.13 -72.76 -33.21
CA GLY A 9 40.51 -74.06 -32.85
C GLY A 9 41.41 -75.27 -32.50
N LYS A 10 40.80 -76.22 -31.75
CA LYS A 10 41.18 -77.62 -31.36
C LYS A 10 41.67 -77.77 -29.90
N LYS A 11 41.28 -78.73 -29.04
CA LYS A 11 40.92 -80.19 -29.11
C LYS A 11 40.12 -80.56 -27.82
N LYS A 12 38.98 -81.30 -27.83
CA LYS A 12 38.76 -82.78 -27.67
C LYS A 12 39.58 -83.43 -26.52
N ARG A 13 39.02 -84.16 -25.52
CA ARG A 13 38.19 -85.40 -25.59
C ARG A 13 37.68 -85.85 -24.17
N ASN A 14 36.43 -86.36 -24.11
CA ASN A 14 35.85 -87.56 -23.41
C ASN A 14 36.44 -88.04 -22.06
N THR A 15 35.71 -88.53 -21.03
CA THR A 15 34.36 -89.12 -20.87
C THR A 15 34.11 -89.38 -19.37
N ILE A 16 32.86 -89.31 -18.87
CA ILE A 16 32.21 -90.24 -17.90
C ILE A 16 30.70 -89.89 -17.87
N GLU A 17 29.84 -90.89 -18.03
CA GLU A 17 28.37 -90.83 -18.02
C GLU A 17 27.78 -90.68 -16.60
N LYS A 18 26.65 -89.94 -16.46
CA LYS A 18 25.36 -90.34 -15.81
C LYS A 18 24.36 -89.15 -15.69
N PRO A 19 23.06 -89.38 -15.42
CA PRO A 19 21.93 -88.83 -16.18
C PRO A 19 21.50 -87.39 -15.80
N ARG A 20 20.75 -86.75 -16.72
CA ARG A 20 20.07 -85.45 -16.55
C ARG A 20 19.23 -85.41 -15.26
N GLU A 21 19.67 -84.65 -14.26
CA GLU A 21 18.80 -84.13 -13.20
C GLU A 21 18.22 -82.76 -13.64
N GLN A 22 16.89 -82.66 -13.59
CA GLN A 22 16.15 -81.41 -13.77
C GLN A 22 16.41 -80.49 -12.57
N GLY A 23 16.91 -79.27 -12.83
CA GLY A 23 17.06 -78.23 -11.81
C GLY A 23 15.71 -77.77 -11.25
N LYS A 24 15.58 -77.81 -9.91
CA LYS A 24 14.42 -77.34 -9.15
C LYS A 24 14.42 -75.81 -9.01
N SER A 25 13.26 -75.20 -9.22
CA SER A 25 12.97 -73.76 -9.11
C SER A 25 13.05 -73.23 -7.66
N LEU A 26 13.48 -71.96 -7.51
CA LEU A 26 13.75 -71.26 -6.24
C LEU A 26 12.50 -70.78 -5.46
N PHE A 27 11.29 -70.93 -6.01
CA PHE A 27 10.04 -70.60 -5.30
C PHE A 27 8.90 -71.60 -5.61
N PRO A 28 8.96 -72.83 -5.05
CA PRO A 28 8.01 -73.89 -5.40
C PRO A 28 6.56 -73.56 -5.03
N SER A 29 6.36 -72.76 -3.96
CA SER A 29 5.04 -72.41 -3.43
C SER A 29 4.31 -71.35 -4.27
N LEU A 30 5.05 -70.39 -4.83
CA LEU A 30 4.50 -69.35 -5.72
C LEU A 30 4.23 -69.89 -7.12
N GLU A 31 5.11 -70.73 -7.67
CA GLU A 31 4.87 -71.39 -8.97
C GLU A 31 3.66 -72.33 -8.92
N GLY A 32 3.49 -73.10 -7.84
CA GLY A 32 2.35 -73.99 -7.64
C GLY A 32 1.01 -73.24 -7.46
N ALA A 33 1.01 -72.16 -6.68
CA ALA A 33 -0.16 -71.31 -6.49
C ALA A 33 -0.53 -70.53 -7.76
N LEU A 34 0.47 -70.05 -8.51
CA LEU A 34 0.25 -69.48 -9.84
C LEU A 34 -0.29 -70.57 -10.76
N ARG A 35 0.32 -71.76 -10.90
CA ARG A 35 -0.10 -72.81 -11.85
C ARG A 35 -1.55 -73.30 -11.75
N ASN A 36 -2.19 -73.17 -10.59
CA ASN A 36 -3.59 -73.57 -10.37
C ASN A 36 -4.62 -72.42 -10.48
N THR A 37 -4.19 -71.20 -10.76
CA THR A 37 -5.11 -70.08 -11.05
C THR A 37 -5.42 -69.98 -12.54
N LYS A 38 -6.65 -69.57 -12.89
CA LYS A 38 -7.04 -69.35 -14.29
C LYS A 38 -6.08 -68.34 -14.95
N ILE A 39 -5.72 -68.58 -16.21
CA ILE A 39 -4.79 -67.73 -16.99
C ILE A 39 -5.22 -66.25 -16.94
N GLN A 40 -6.53 -65.99 -17.02
CA GLN A 40 -7.11 -64.65 -16.88
C GLN A 40 -6.71 -63.96 -15.58
N THR A 41 -6.73 -64.65 -14.43
CA THR A 41 -6.36 -64.09 -13.13
C THR A 41 -4.87 -63.73 -13.08
N ARG A 42 -4.00 -64.55 -13.69
CA ARG A 42 -2.57 -64.26 -13.74
C ARG A 42 -2.26 -63.05 -14.62
N LEU A 43 -2.92 -62.94 -15.77
CA LEU A 43 -2.79 -61.79 -16.65
C LEU A 43 -3.24 -60.50 -15.95
N ILE A 44 -4.35 -60.54 -15.21
CA ILE A 44 -4.84 -59.40 -14.43
C ILE A 44 -3.83 -59.01 -13.33
N ILE A 45 -3.31 -59.96 -12.57
CA ILE A 45 -2.33 -59.69 -11.51
C ILE A 45 -1.03 -59.13 -12.10
N SER A 46 -0.51 -59.72 -13.18
CA SER A 46 0.70 -59.23 -13.85
C SER A 46 0.49 -57.81 -14.40
N PHE A 47 -0.66 -57.53 -15.01
CA PHE A 47 -1.00 -56.20 -15.49
C PHE A 47 -1.08 -55.20 -14.35
N LEU A 48 -1.75 -55.54 -13.25
CA LEU A 48 -1.83 -54.70 -12.05
C LEU A 48 -0.45 -54.40 -11.45
N ILE A 49 0.43 -55.40 -11.36
CA ILE A 49 1.79 -55.20 -10.86
C ILE A 49 2.59 -54.28 -11.81
N ILE A 50 2.51 -54.52 -13.12
CA ILE A 50 3.20 -53.71 -14.14
C ILE A 50 2.66 -52.27 -14.16
N SER A 51 1.38 -52.04 -13.86
CA SER A 51 0.82 -50.69 -13.80
C SER A 51 1.05 -49.99 -12.46
N LEU A 52 0.90 -50.69 -11.33
CA LEU A 52 0.90 -50.08 -10.01
C LEU A 52 2.31 -49.88 -9.45
N VAL A 53 3.25 -50.80 -9.72
CA VAL A 53 4.61 -50.71 -9.18
C VAL A 53 5.35 -49.48 -9.72
N PRO A 54 5.36 -49.19 -11.04
CA PRO A 54 5.98 -47.96 -11.54
C PRO A 54 5.29 -46.70 -11.00
N LEU A 55 3.96 -46.72 -10.85
CA LEU A 55 3.21 -45.59 -10.29
C LEU A 55 3.59 -45.32 -8.83
N ALA A 56 3.72 -46.37 -8.02
CA ALA A 56 4.15 -46.29 -6.64
C ALA A 56 5.60 -45.80 -6.54
N ILE A 57 6.50 -46.30 -7.39
CA ILE A 57 7.90 -45.86 -7.46
C ILE A 57 7.98 -44.38 -7.83
N ILE A 58 7.24 -43.93 -8.85
CA ILE A 58 7.18 -42.52 -9.25
C ILE A 58 6.59 -41.67 -8.13
N GLY A 59 5.54 -42.13 -7.46
CA GLY A 59 4.95 -41.45 -6.31
C GLY A 59 5.93 -41.30 -5.14
N ILE A 60 6.68 -42.36 -4.79
CA ILE A 60 7.70 -42.33 -3.74
C ILE A 60 8.86 -41.40 -4.12
N ILE A 61 9.35 -41.46 -5.36
CA ILE A 61 10.42 -40.57 -5.84
C ILE A 61 9.94 -39.11 -5.86
N GLY A 62 8.73 -38.86 -6.34
CA GLY A 62 8.10 -37.54 -6.36
C GLY A 62 7.92 -36.97 -4.95
N PHE A 63 7.38 -37.77 -4.03
CA PHE A 63 7.24 -37.40 -2.63
C PHE A 63 8.60 -37.12 -1.97
N SER A 64 9.59 -37.99 -2.18
CA SER A 64 10.94 -37.81 -1.62
C SER A 64 11.62 -36.55 -2.15
N LYS A 65 11.52 -36.26 -3.46
CA LYS A 65 12.08 -35.04 -4.05
C LYS A 65 11.36 -33.79 -3.56
N SER A 66 10.02 -33.81 -3.51
CA SER A 66 9.23 -32.70 -2.99
C SER A 66 9.51 -32.46 -1.52
N SER A 67 9.60 -33.50 -0.70
CA SER A 67 9.91 -33.38 0.73
C SER A 67 11.30 -32.78 0.96
N GLN A 68 12.33 -33.24 0.22
CA GLN A 68 13.67 -32.66 0.30
C GLN A 68 13.71 -31.21 -0.20
N ALA A 69 12.96 -30.89 -1.26
CA ALA A 69 12.84 -29.52 -1.76
C ALA A 69 12.15 -28.61 -0.73
N ILE A 70 11.08 -29.08 -0.08
CA ILE A 70 10.39 -28.36 0.98
C ILE A 70 11.30 -28.18 2.20
N GLU A 71 11.96 -29.23 2.68
CA GLU A 71 12.88 -29.13 3.83
C GLU A 71 14.05 -28.17 3.55
N SER A 72 14.66 -28.25 2.37
CA SER A 72 15.75 -27.35 2.00
C SER A 72 15.30 -25.90 1.89
N LYS A 73 14.10 -25.66 1.33
CA LYS A 73 13.50 -24.32 1.29
C LYS A 73 13.13 -23.81 2.67
N ILE A 74 12.56 -24.65 3.54
CA ILE A 74 12.25 -24.30 4.94
C ILE A 74 13.54 -23.93 5.68
N ARG A 75 14.62 -24.72 5.57
CA ARG A 75 15.90 -24.38 6.21
C ARG A 75 16.45 -23.05 5.71
N ALA A 76 16.52 -22.87 4.39
CA ALA A 76 17.01 -21.62 3.80
C ALA A 76 16.13 -20.42 4.22
N TYR A 77 14.81 -20.60 4.30
CA TYR A 77 13.88 -19.57 4.73
C TYR A 77 14.02 -19.26 6.23
N SER A 78 14.19 -20.28 7.07
CA SER A 78 14.46 -20.10 8.51
C SER A 78 15.78 -19.37 8.77
N ASP A 79 16.84 -19.69 8.02
CA ASP A 79 18.12 -18.98 8.09
C ASP A 79 17.95 -17.52 7.67
N GLN A 80 17.26 -17.27 6.55
CA GLN A 80 16.96 -15.91 6.07
C GLN A 80 16.11 -15.12 7.07
N ILE A 81 15.07 -15.73 7.65
CA ILE A 81 14.25 -15.12 8.70
C ILE A 81 15.11 -14.75 9.90
N THR A 82 15.98 -15.66 10.35
CA THR A 82 16.84 -15.41 11.52
C THR A 82 17.81 -14.26 11.25
N VAL A 83 18.42 -14.23 10.07
CA VAL A 83 19.30 -13.12 9.64
C VAL A 83 18.50 -11.82 9.55
N GLN A 84 17.30 -11.84 8.99
CA GLN A 84 16.45 -10.66 8.85
C GLN A 84 15.97 -10.14 10.20
N LEU A 85 15.60 -11.04 11.13
CA LEU A 85 15.28 -10.70 12.52
C LEU A 85 16.47 -10.03 13.20
N GLY A 86 17.67 -10.60 13.08
CA GLY A 86 18.90 -9.99 13.59
C GLY A 86 19.13 -8.58 13.04
N LYS A 87 18.94 -8.36 11.74
CA LYS A 87 19.02 -7.03 11.11
C LYS A 87 17.95 -6.07 11.62
N ASN A 88 16.72 -6.53 11.77
CA ASN A 88 15.60 -5.72 12.28
C ASN A 88 15.85 -5.30 13.73
N ILE A 89 16.31 -6.22 14.58
CA ILE A 89 16.70 -5.93 15.96
C ILE A 89 17.85 -4.91 15.97
N GLN A 90 18.90 -5.12 15.17
CA GLN A 90 20.02 -4.19 15.10
C GLN A 90 19.58 -2.78 14.67
N THR A 91 18.69 -2.70 13.68
CA THR A 91 18.14 -1.40 13.21
C THR A 91 17.29 -0.75 14.31
N SER A 92 16.52 -1.54 15.04
CA SER A 92 15.68 -1.09 16.16
C SER A 92 16.54 -0.55 17.32
N VAL A 93 17.59 -1.28 17.69
CA VAL A 93 18.62 -0.87 18.66
C VAL A 93 19.27 0.45 18.22
N SER A 94 19.74 0.53 16.97
CA SER A 94 20.41 1.74 16.45
C SER A 94 19.50 2.97 16.49
N ARG A 95 18.20 2.84 16.16
CA ARG A 95 17.25 3.98 16.25
C ARG A 95 17.12 4.54 17.67
N ILE A 96 17.13 3.69 18.69
CA ILE A 96 17.04 4.11 20.10
C ILE A 96 18.35 4.80 20.51
N GLU A 97 19.49 4.28 20.08
CA GLU A 97 20.80 4.92 20.32
C GLU A 97 20.92 6.27 19.64
N ASP A 98 20.44 6.39 18.39
CA ASP A 98 20.42 7.65 17.64
C ASP A 98 19.50 8.68 18.30
N MET A 99 18.31 8.26 18.75
CA MET A 99 17.43 9.13 19.54
C MET A 99 18.11 9.61 20.83
N ALA A 100 18.79 8.72 21.55
CA ALA A 100 19.55 9.10 22.74
C ALA A 100 20.63 10.12 22.40
N ASN A 101 21.39 9.89 21.32
CA ASN A 101 22.41 10.81 20.82
C ASN A 101 21.83 12.19 20.50
N ASP A 102 20.72 12.25 19.78
CA ASP A 102 20.11 13.52 19.40
C ASP A 102 19.63 14.34 20.61
N ILE A 103 19.12 13.67 21.65
CA ILE A 103 18.74 14.31 22.91
C ILE A 103 19.98 14.82 23.64
N ILE A 104 20.99 13.98 23.85
CA ILE A 104 22.18 14.34 24.65
C ILE A 104 23.12 15.30 23.92
N LEU A 105 23.09 15.38 22.59
CA LEU A 105 23.92 16.30 21.80
C LEU A 105 23.24 17.65 21.57
N ASN A 106 21.97 17.81 21.96
CA ASN A 106 21.28 19.08 21.89
C ASN A 106 21.96 20.12 22.80
N LYS A 107 22.42 21.23 22.20
CA LYS A 107 23.18 22.28 22.91
C LYS A 107 22.44 22.88 24.10
N ASP A 108 21.13 23.08 23.97
CA ASP A 108 20.33 23.66 25.06
C ASP A 108 20.18 22.69 26.23
N ILE A 109 19.99 21.41 25.93
CA ILE A 109 19.93 20.36 26.93
C ILE A 109 21.28 20.22 27.62
N GLN A 110 22.39 20.17 26.88
CA GLN A 110 23.76 20.13 27.41
C GLN A 110 24.04 21.29 28.37
N ASN A 111 23.76 22.53 27.96
CA ASN A 111 24.00 23.71 28.79
C ASN A 111 23.17 23.69 30.08
N GLY A 112 21.93 23.19 30.01
CA GLY A 112 21.07 23.05 31.18
C GLY A 112 21.55 21.96 32.14
N LEU A 113 21.98 20.81 31.61
CA LEU A 113 22.49 19.69 32.41
C LEU A 113 23.81 20.02 33.10
N GLU A 114 24.75 20.71 32.44
CA GLU A 114 26.03 21.14 33.04
C GLU A 114 25.86 22.08 34.23
N LYS A 115 24.76 22.84 34.25
CA LYS A 115 24.48 23.87 35.26
C LYS A 115 23.38 23.45 36.22
N ILE A 116 22.97 22.18 36.22
CA ILE A 116 21.76 21.70 36.91
C ILE A 116 21.74 22.05 38.42
N ASP A 117 22.90 22.05 39.07
CA ASP A 117 23.06 22.37 40.50
C ASP A 117 23.01 23.89 40.79
N SER A 118 23.13 24.72 39.75
CA SER A 118 23.21 26.19 39.84
C SER A 118 22.00 26.93 39.26
N ILE A 119 21.15 26.25 38.51
CA ILE A 119 19.96 26.84 37.89
C ILE A 119 18.74 26.82 38.82
N ASN A 120 17.88 27.82 38.68
CA ASN A 120 16.65 27.94 39.47
C ASN A 120 15.52 27.04 38.95
N GLU A 121 14.41 26.96 39.69
CA GLU A 121 13.28 26.07 39.35
C GLU A 121 12.63 26.41 38.00
N ILE A 122 12.59 27.68 37.59
CA ILE A 122 12.03 28.08 36.28
C ILE A 122 12.91 27.55 35.14
N GLU A 123 14.23 27.62 35.32
CA GLU A 123 15.20 27.10 34.35
C GLU A 123 15.14 25.56 34.27
N LYS A 124 14.89 24.86 35.38
CA LYS A 124 14.67 23.40 35.38
C LYS A 124 13.39 23.00 34.64
N ILE A 125 12.31 23.77 34.81
CA ILE A 125 11.05 23.56 34.05
C ILE A 125 11.30 23.78 32.55
N SER A 126 12.02 24.85 32.19
CA SER A 126 12.40 25.14 30.80
C SER A 126 13.23 24.00 30.19
N LEU A 127 14.23 23.50 30.92
CA LEU A 127 15.02 22.34 30.50
C LEU A 127 14.15 21.10 30.28
N SER A 128 13.23 20.81 31.20
CA SER A 128 12.29 19.68 31.09
C SER A 128 11.37 19.81 29.87
N GLN A 129 10.88 21.02 29.57
CA GLN A 129 10.09 21.28 28.36
C GLN A 129 10.92 21.02 27.09
N LYS A 130 12.18 21.45 27.05
CA LYS A 130 13.07 21.20 25.91
C LYS A 130 13.36 19.71 25.71
N ILE A 131 13.60 18.97 26.79
CA ILE A 131 13.77 17.51 26.73
C ILE A 131 12.49 16.84 26.23
N ASN A 132 11.32 17.23 26.75
CA ASN A 132 10.03 16.72 26.26
C ASN A 132 9.82 17.00 24.77
N SER A 133 10.11 18.20 24.30
CA SER A 133 10.02 18.54 22.87
C SER A 133 10.98 17.73 22.02
N ALA A 134 12.21 17.49 22.49
CA ALA A 134 13.18 16.65 21.79
C ALA A 134 12.71 15.18 21.69
N ILE A 135 12.07 14.64 22.74
CA ILE A 135 11.46 13.31 22.72
C ILE A 135 10.26 13.28 21.76
N ALA A 136 9.37 14.27 21.84
CA ALA A 136 8.18 14.34 20.98
C ALA A 136 8.53 14.42 19.48
N ALA A 137 9.63 15.09 19.14
CA ALA A 137 10.15 15.14 17.77
C ALA A 137 10.63 13.77 17.23
N LYS A 138 10.72 12.75 18.08
CA LYS A 138 11.17 11.38 17.75
C LYS A 138 10.03 10.37 17.84
N SER A 139 8.82 10.77 17.45
CA SER A 139 7.58 9.98 17.48
C SER A 139 7.62 8.62 16.75
N THR A 140 8.64 8.39 15.92
CA THR A 140 8.85 7.13 15.19
C THR A 140 9.49 6.01 16.03
N VAL A 141 10.07 6.34 17.20
CA VAL A 141 10.62 5.35 18.14
C VAL A 141 9.63 5.18 19.29
N ASP A 142 9.04 4.00 19.39
CA ASP A 142 8.11 3.67 20.46
C ASP A 142 8.87 3.35 21.75
N ILE A 143 8.77 4.28 22.70
CA ILE A 143 9.38 4.17 24.02
C ILE A 143 8.31 4.16 25.10
N ARG A 144 8.56 3.41 26.16
CA ARG A 144 7.76 3.42 27.38
C ARG A 144 8.10 4.64 28.23
N GLY A 145 9.37 5.08 28.21
CA GLY A 145 9.79 6.26 28.94
C GLY A 145 11.25 6.65 28.77
N VAL A 146 11.62 7.81 29.33
CA VAL A 146 12.99 8.34 29.40
C VAL A 146 13.24 8.87 30.80
N GLU A 147 14.41 8.57 31.36
CA GLU A 147 14.91 9.20 32.59
C GLU A 147 16.33 9.74 32.38
N ILE A 148 16.62 10.90 32.96
CA ILE A 148 17.97 11.49 32.97
C ILE A 148 18.44 11.60 34.41
N TYR A 149 19.64 11.08 34.67
CA TYR A 149 20.29 11.08 35.96
C TYR A 149 21.52 11.98 35.94
N VAL A 150 21.65 12.87 36.92
CA VAL A 150 22.85 13.67 37.17
C VAL A 150 23.20 13.55 38.65
N ASN A 151 24.47 13.30 38.98
CA ASN A 151 24.95 13.12 40.36
C ASN A 151 24.14 12.07 41.18
N GLY A 152 23.64 11.02 40.53
CA GLY A 152 22.83 9.96 41.15
C GLY A 152 21.35 10.29 41.37
N ASN A 153 20.91 11.50 41.03
CA ASN A 153 19.51 11.92 41.15
C ASN A 153 18.83 11.97 39.79
N SER A 154 17.57 11.51 39.72
CA SER A 154 16.73 11.71 38.54
C SER A 154 16.31 13.18 38.46
N ILE A 155 16.72 13.87 37.39
CA ILE A 155 16.42 15.28 37.16
C ILE A 155 15.31 15.48 36.12
N PHE A 156 14.98 14.42 35.39
CA PHE A 156 13.92 14.39 34.40
C PHE A 156 13.38 12.96 34.27
N SER A 157 12.07 12.84 34.16
CA SER A 157 11.36 11.58 33.94
C SER A 157 10.18 11.81 33.00
N TYR A 158 10.04 10.94 32.01
CA TYR A 158 8.94 10.91 31.04
C TYR A 158 8.42 9.49 30.89
N GLY A 159 7.10 9.29 30.98
CA GLY A 159 6.41 8.04 30.64
C GLY A 159 6.54 6.89 31.67
N VAL A 160 7.68 6.77 32.33
CA VAL A 160 7.98 5.76 33.34
C VAL A 160 8.29 6.43 34.68
N GLN A 161 7.61 6.02 35.75
CA GLN A 161 8.07 6.34 37.11
C GLN A 161 9.05 5.26 37.57
N SER A 162 10.28 5.63 37.93
CA SER A 162 11.29 4.72 38.51
C SER A 162 10.80 3.91 39.73
N SER A 163 9.74 4.37 40.41
CA SER A 163 9.05 3.63 41.48
C SER A 163 8.37 2.32 41.02
N GLU A 164 8.12 2.15 39.72
CA GLU A 164 7.53 0.95 39.12
C GLU A 164 8.54 -0.21 38.97
N PHE A 165 9.83 0.09 39.10
CA PHE A 165 10.95 -0.84 38.92
C PHE A 165 11.71 -1.07 40.23
N PHE A 166 12.49 -2.15 40.31
CA PHE A 166 13.30 -2.42 41.50
C PHE A 166 14.49 -1.45 41.57
N ALA A 167 14.58 -0.65 42.65
CA ALA A 167 15.66 0.35 42.82
C ALA A 167 17.07 -0.25 42.74
N GLU A 168 17.25 -1.49 43.21
CA GLU A 168 18.53 -2.21 43.09
C GLU A 168 18.90 -2.53 41.63
N GLU A 169 17.93 -2.79 40.75
CA GLU A 169 18.20 -3.02 39.32
C GLU A 169 18.66 -1.73 38.64
N MET A 170 18.04 -0.59 38.97
CA MET A 170 18.41 0.71 38.41
C MET A 170 19.84 1.13 38.77
N ASN A 171 20.25 0.91 40.02
CA ASN A 171 21.64 1.18 40.43
C ASN A 171 22.63 0.29 39.66
N ARG A 172 22.33 -1.00 39.50
CA ARG A 172 23.18 -1.91 38.69
C ARG A 172 23.30 -1.46 37.23
N ILE A 173 22.22 -0.97 36.63
CA ILE A 173 22.20 -0.50 35.24
C ILE A 173 23.11 0.72 35.06
N ILE A 174 23.00 1.71 35.96
CA ILE A 174 23.85 2.91 35.95
C ILE A 174 25.31 2.53 36.19
N GLU A 175 25.59 1.67 37.18
CA GLU A 175 26.95 1.16 37.44
C GLU A 175 27.53 0.41 36.24
N ALA A 176 26.71 -0.37 35.52
CA ALA A 176 27.15 -1.09 34.33
C ALA A 176 27.49 -0.13 33.17
N ALA A 177 26.72 0.93 32.97
CA ALA A 177 27.01 1.96 31.99
C ALA A 177 28.29 2.75 32.35
N ASP A 178 28.48 3.05 33.64
CA ASP A 178 29.66 3.75 34.15
C ASP A 178 30.94 2.92 33.98
N LYS A 179 30.90 1.62 34.36
CA LYS A 179 32.02 0.67 34.14
C LYS A 179 32.42 0.53 32.67
N ASN A 180 31.49 0.77 31.75
CA ASN A 180 31.74 0.77 30.30
C ASN A 180 32.19 2.14 29.76
N GLY A 181 32.59 3.08 30.62
CA GLY A 181 33.09 4.40 30.23
C GLY A 181 32.02 5.31 29.62
N GLY A 182 30.76 5.08 29.98
CA GLY A 182 29.59 5.81 29.45
C GLY A 182 29.14 5.35 28.06
N ARG A 183 29.66 4.23 27.54
CA ARG A 183 29.16 3.61 26.30
C ARG A 183 27.76 3.03 26.52
N THR A 184 27.02 2.85 25.43
CA THR A 184 25.69 2.26 25.47
C THR A 184 25.72 0.87 26.12
N SER A 185 24.83 0.64 27.09
CA SER A 185 24.55 -0.67 27.66
C SER A 185 23.05 -0.97 27.54
N TRP A 186 22.72 -2.24 27.33
CA TRP A 186 21.36 -2.73 27.16
C TRP A 186 21.07 -3.76 28.25
N ASN A 187 20.00 -3.56 29.01
CA ASN A 187 19.66 -4.40 30.15
C ASN A 187 18.18 -4.77 30.13
N PHE A 188 17.85 -6.00 30.51
CA PHE A 188 16.46 -6.38 30.78
C PHE A 188 16.07 -5.89 32.16
N ILE A 189 14.85 -5.38 32.30
CA ILE A 189 14.31 -4.91 33.57
C ILE A 189 12.88 -5.43 33.77
N GLY A 190 12.57 -5.85 35.00
CA GLY A 190 11.26 -6.36 35.38
C GLY A 190 10.47 -5.33 36.17
N LYS A 191 9.19 -5.15 35.85
CA LYS A 191 8.27 -4.53 36.81
C LYS A 191 7.97 -5.54 37.92
N LYS A 192 7.65 -5.08 39.13
CA LYS A 192 7.25 -5.95 40.26
C LYS A 192 6.19 -7.01 39.89
N ASN A 193 5.31 -6.70 38.94
CA ASN A 193 4.23 -7.58 38.49
C ASN A 193 4.44 -8.14 37.06
N GLU A 194 5.50 -7.75 36.34
CA GLU A 194 5.79 -8.21 34.97
C GLU A 194 7.32 -8.30 34.73
N PRO A 195 7.99 -9.35 35.23
CA PRO A 195 9.42 -9.54 35.02
C PRO A 195 9.74 -9.83 33.54
N GLY A 196 10.74 -9.13 32.98
CA GLY A 196 11.33 -9.45 31.67
C GLY A 196 10.65 -8.89 30.43
N LYS A 197 9.66 -7.99 30.56
CA LYS A 197 8.98 -7.36 29.41
C LYS A 197 9.54 -5.99 29.00
N ASN A 198 10.47 -5.43 29.77
CA ASN A 198 11.07 -4.14 29.48
C ASN A 198 12.57 -4.29 29.27
N ILE A 199 13.10 -3.49 28.35
CA ILE A 199 14.52 -3.34 28.09
C ILE A 199 14.85 -1.86 28.33
N VAL A 200 15.96 -1.61 29.01
CA VAL A 200 16.49 -0.27 29.23
C VAL A 200 17.82 -0.13 28.54
N MET A 201 17.92 0.89 27.71
CA MET A 201 19.16 1.38 27.12
C MET A 201 19.70 2.49 28.00
N SER A 202 20.95 2.35 28.43
CA SER A 202 21.62 3.33 29.27
C SER A 202 22.87 3.86 28.58
N LYS A 203 23.04 5.18 28.58
CA LYS A 203 24.18 5.83 27.94
C LYS A 203 24.68 7.01 28.75
N GLY A 204 26.00 7.18 28.78
CA GLY A 204 26.63 8.30 29.44
C GLY A 204 26.43 9.61 28.68
N ILE A 205 26.11 10.66 29.41
CA ILE A 205 26.05 12.04 28.94
C ILE A 205 27.40 12.67 29.24
N LYS A 206 28.16 13.00 28.19
CA LYS A 206 29.44 13.72 28.33
C LYS A 206 29.27 15.16 27.92
N SER A 207 29.94 16.05 28.64
CA SER A 207 30.04 17.47 28.34
C SER A 207 30.67 17.67 26.97
N LEU A 208 30.00 18.40 26.08
CA LEU A 208 30.57 18.79 24.79
C LEU A 208 31.74 19.77 24.94
N ASN A 209 31.82 20.48 26.08
CA ASN A 209 32.84 21.48 26.35
C ASN A 209 34.10 20.87 26.99
N THR A 210 33.92 19.97 27.95
CA THR A 210 35.01 19.46 28.82
C THR A 210 35.32 17.98 28.58
N GLY A 211 34.42 17.23 27.94
CA GLY A 211 34.52 15.78 27.80
C GLY A 211 34.22 14.98 29.08
N ASN A 212 34.00 15.67 30.21
CA ASN A 212 33.69 15.04 31.49
C ASN A 212 32.28 14.44 31.47
N GLN A 213 32.09 13.36 32.25
CA GLN A 213 30.79 12.74 32.45
C GLN A 213 29.89 13.69 33.26
N ILE A 214 28.73 14.05 32.71
CA ILE A 214 27.68 14.83 33.39
C ILE A 214 26.70 13.89 34.08
N GLY A 215 26.27 12.83 33.39
CA GLY A 215 25.16 12.01 33.87
C GLY A 215 24.87 10.82 32.96
N PHE A 216 23.66 10.27 33.06
CA PHE A 216 23.20 9.15 32.23
C PHE A 216 21.80 9.41 31.71
N ILE A 217 21.55 8.97 30.47
CA ILE A 217 20.20 8.86 29.90
C ILE A 217 19.80 7.39 29.88
N ASN A 218 18.60 7.11 30.39
CA ASN A 218 17.96 5.79 30.37
C ASN A 218 16.72 5.88 29.49
N ILE A 219 16.62 5.01 28.48
CA ILE A 219 15.45 4.91 27.60
C ILE A 219 14.84 3.53 27.77
N TYR A 220 13.57 3.51 28.16
CA TYR A 220 12.80 2.29 28.41
C TYR A 220 11.99 1.93 27.18
N VAL A 221 12.12 0.69 26.72
CA VAL A 221 11.36 0.12 25.61
C VAL A 221 10.75 -1.21 25.99
N GLY A 222 9.59 -1.52 25.44
CA GLY A 222 9.01 -2.86 25.59
C GLY A 222 9.71 -3.86 24.68
N THR A 223 9.76 -5.13 25.09
CA THR A 223 10.37 -6.20 24.27
C THR A 223 9.67 -6.36 22.92
N GLU A 224 8.38 -6.04 22.83
CA GLU A 224 7.58 -6.05 21.61
C GLU A 224 8.11 -5.13 20.50
N TYR A 225 8.85 -4.06 20.85
CA TYR A 225 9.52 -3.19 19.90
C TYR A 225 10.44 -3.98 18.95
N PHE A 226 11.12 -5.00 19.48
CA PHE A 226 12.05 -5.85 18.73
C PHE A 226 11.37 -6.97 17.94
N PHE A 227 10.07 -7.19 18.16
CA PHE A 227 9.25 -8.19 17.47
C PHE A 227 8.26 -7.56 16.48
N GLY A 228 8.55 -6.36 16.00
CA GLY A 228 7.68 -5.67 15.03
C GLY A 228 6.35 -5.21 15.63
N HIS A 229 6.30 -5.03 16.96
CA HIS A 229 5.17 -4.51 17.73
C HIS A 229 3.89 -5.36 17.70
N TRP A 230 3.90 -6.54 17.06
CA TRP A 230 2.73 -7.41 16.96
C TRP A 230 2.92 -8.68 17.79
N MET A 231 2.00 -8.93 18.72
CA MET A 231 1.89 -10.16 19.48
C MET A 231 0.42 -10.53 19.63
N LYS A 232 0.11 -11.83 19.54
CA LYS A 232 -1.23 -12.36 19.79
C LYS A 232 -1.16 -13.48 20.81
N THR A 233 -2.01 -13.42 21.83
CA THR A 233 -2.15 -14.51 22.79
C THR A 233 -3.32 -15.39 22.37
N LEU A 234 -3.11 -16.70 22.35
CA LEU A 234 -4.16 -17.70 22.07
C LEU A 234 -4.32 -18.61 23.29
N LYS A 235 -5.55 -18.73 23.78
CA LYS A 235 -5.90 -19.70 24.82
C LYS A 235 -5.93 -21.12 24.24
N PRO A 236 -5.86 -22.17 25.08
CA PRO A 236 -5.98 -23.55 24.60
C PRO A 236 -7.26 -23.74 23.78
N GLY A 237 -7.09 -24.18 22.52
CA GLY A 237 -8.19 -24.39 21.58
C GLY A 237 -8.60 -23.17 20.75
N GLU A 238 -8.01 -21.99 20.97
CA GLU A 238 -8.20 -20.83 20.09
C GLU A 238 -7.29 -20.93 18.85
N GLU A 239 -7.78 -20.41 17.73
CA GLU A 239 -7.07 -20.34 16.46
C GLU A 239 -6.93 -18.89 16.02
N PHE A 240 -5.87 -18.59 15.26
CA PHE A 240 -5.66 -17.29 14.64
C PHE A 240 -5.40 -17.45 13.15
N GLU A 241 -6.19 -16.76 12.34
CA GLU A 241 -6.00 -16.71 10.89
C GLU A 241 -5.29 -15.40 10.51
N THR A 242 -4.16 -15.52 9.83
CA THR A 242 -3.44 -14.37 9.26
C THR A 242 -4.13 -13.86 7.99
N PRO A 243 -3.97 -12.58 7.62
CA PRO A 243 -4.39 -12.10 6.31
C PRO A 243 -3.78 -12.94 5.17
N SER A 244 -4.52 -13.08 4.07
CA SER A 244 -4.04 -13.78 2.88
C SER A 244 -2.90 -13.02 2.21
N ALA A 245 -1.82 -13.73 1.87
CA ALA A 245 -0.76 -13.21 1.00
C ALA A 245 -0.86 -13.87 -0.38
N TYR A 246 -0.72 -13.07 -1.43
CA TYR A 246 -0.80 -13.54 -2.81
C TYR A 246 0.58 -13.54 -3.45
N LEU A 247 0.99 -14.70 -3.99
CA LEU A 247 2.26 -14.88 -4.68
C LEU A 247 2.01 -15.23 -6.14
N THR A 248 2.81 -14.66 -7.03
CA THR A 248 2.84 -15.01 -8.44
C THR A 248 4.29 -15.24 -8.89
N VAL A 249 4.52 -16.22 -9.77
CA VAL A 249 5.87 -16.56 -10.27
C VAL A 249 5.83 -16.76 -11.78
N GLY A 250 6.66 -16.05 -12.53
CA GLY A 250 6.76 -16.19 -13.99
C GLY A 250 8.19 -16.07 -14.47
N CYS A 251 8.43 -16.51 -15.71
CA CYS A 251 9.68 -16.35 -16.42
C CYS A 251 9.44 -15.42 -17.62
N GLY A 252 10.21 -14.33 -17.74
CA GLY A 252 10.04 -13.36 -18.83
C GLY A 252 9.66 -11.97 -18.34
N ASN A 253 8.55 -11.44 -18.86
CA ASN A 253 8.14 -10.04 -18.70
C ASN A 253 7.49 -9.75 -17.34
N ILE A 254 7.97 -8.72 -16.64
CA ILE A 254 7.40 -8.25 -15.37
C ILE A 254 5.94 -7.81 -15.52
N ASP A 255 5.56 -7.24 -16.67
CA ASP A 255 4.21 -6.74 -16.90
C ASP A 255 3.19 -7.89 -16.89
N GLU A 256 3.51 -9.02 -17.53
CA GLU A 256 2.65 -10.22 -17.54
C GLU A 256 2.48 -10.80 -16.13
N VAL A 257 3.58 -10.86 -15.37
CA VAL A 257 3.57 -11.33 -13.97
C VAL A 257 2.68 -10.42 -13.12
N SER A 258 2.83 -9.11 -13.27
CA SER A 258 1.99 -8.10 -12.62
C SER A 258 0.52 -8.20 -13.01
N GLN A 259 0.19 -8.31 -14.30
CA GLN A 259 -1.20 -8.44 -14.75
C GLN A 259 -1.86 -9.70 -14.18
N ARG A 260 -1.11 -10.81 -14.07
CA ARG A 260 -1.62 -12.03 -13.43
C ARG A 260 -1.88 -11.84 -11.94
N LEU A 261 -1.01 -11.13 -11.22
CA LEU A 261 -1.24 -10.81 -9.80
C LEU A 261 -2.53 -9.98 -9.63
N LEU A 262 -2.76 -9.03 -10.53
CA LEU A 262 -3.93 -8.15 -10.51
C LEU A 262 -5.26 -8.85 -10.74
N THR A 263 -5.27 -10.05 -11.33
CA THR A 263 -6.51 -10.85 -11.49
C THR A 263 -7.22 -11.10 -10.16
N ILE A 264 -6.47 -11.17 -9.05
CA ILE A 264 -7.00 -11.39 -7.70
C ILE A 264 -7.75 -10.14 -7.24
N GLN A 265 -7.12 -8.96 -7.32
CA GLN A 265 -7.78 -7.69 -7.02
C GLN A 265 -8.98 -7.46 -7.95
N LYS A 266 -8.85 -7.80 -9.24
CA LYS A 266 -9.93 -7.68 -10.22
C LYS A 266 -11.13 -8.57 -9.88
N ALA A 267 -10.90 -9.77 -9.36
CA ALA A 267 -11.98 -10.65 -8.92
C ALA A 267 -12.73 -10.08 -7.70
N HIS A 268 -12.05 -9.39 -6.79
CA HIS A 268 -12.72 -8.66 -5.70
C HIS A 268 -13.51 -7.47 -6.23
N PHE A 269 -12.90 -6.64 -7.08
CA PHE A 269 -13.55 -5.51 -7.73
C PHE A 269 -14.83 -5.95 -8.47
N ASN A 270 -14.77 -7.01 -9.28
CA ASN A 270 -15.93 -7.50 -10.03
C ASN A 270 -17.11 -7.97 -9.14
N LYS A 271 -16.88 -8.26 -7.85
CA LYS A 271 -17.96 -8.62 -6.91
C LYS A 271 -18.71 -7.40 -6.38
N ILE A 272 -18.05 -6.24 -6.29
CA ILE A 272 -18.62 -5.02 -5.72
C ILE A 272 -19.00 -3.99 -6.79
N ASN A 273 -18.28 -4.00 -7.91
CA ASN A 273 -18.41 -3.04 -9.00
C ASN A 273 -19.78 -3.12 -9.66
N LYS A 274 -20.38 -1.95 -9.90
CA LYS A 274 -21.63 -1.79 -10.63
C LYS A 274 -21.49 -0.98 -11.93
N PHE A 275 -20.27 -0.59 -12.30
CA PHE A 275 -20.05 0.16 -13.53
C PHE A 275 -20.28 -0.73 -14.76
N GLU A 276 -21.20 -0.32 -15.64
CA GLU A 276 -21.29 -0.82 -17.01
C GLU A 276 -20.27 -0.11 -17.93
N LYS A 277 -20.07 1.19 -17.67
CA LYS A 277 -19.05 2.05 -18.28
C LYS A 277 -18.29 2.76 -17.16
N LEU A 278 -16.98 3.00 -17.35
CA LEU A 278 -16.21 3.78 -16.38
C LEU A 278 -16.71 5.24 -16.35
N PRO A 279 -16.88 5.84 -15.17
CA PRO A 279 -17.41 7.19 -15.05
C PRO A 279 -16.38 8.23 -15.51
N VAL A 280 -16.90 9.41 -15.86
CA VAL A 280 -16.17 10.68 -15.92
C VAL A 280 -16.55 11.48 -14.68
N ILE A 281 -15.57 11.82 -13.88
CA ILE A 281 -15.74 12.47 -12.58
C ILE A 281 -15.29 13.91 -12.71
N PHE A 282 -16.04 14.84 -12.11
CA PHE A 282 -15.56 16.19 -11.82
C PHE A 282 -15.41 16.33 -10.31
N ASN A 283 -14.19 16.60 -9.85
CA ASN A 283 -13.90 16.89 -8.46
C ASN A 283 -13.53 18.37 -8.33
N GLU A 284 -14.21 19.11 -7.46
CA GLU A 284 -14.04 20.56 -7.35
C GLU A 284 -12.82 21.01 -6.53
N TYR A 285 -12.07 20.10 -5.89
CA TYR A 285 -10.99 20.46 -4.98
C TYR A 285 -9.98 21.46 -5.57
N CYS A 286 -9.44 21.23 -6.77
CA CYS A 286 -8.48 22.16 -7.40
C CYS A 286 -9.15 23.42 -7.99
N THR A 287 -10.49 23.54 -7.90
CA THR A 287 -11.22 24.76 -8.22
C THR A 287 -11.36 25.67 -6.99
N THR A 288 -11.61 25.12 -5.80
CA THR A 288 -11.90 25.91 -4.59
C THR A 288 -10.83 25.84 -3.51
N TRP A 289 -9.91 24.88 -3.59
CA TRP A 289 -8.84 24.62 -2.63
C TRP A 289 -9.33 24.41 -1.19
N GLY A 290 -10.39 23.62 -1.07
CA GLY A 290 -10.99 23.23 0.20
C GLY A 290 -12.02 24.23 0.75
N TYR A 291 -12.66 25.00 -0.14
CA TYR A 291 -13.74 25.92 0.21
C TYR A 291 -14.95 25.77 -0.72
N PRO A 292 -15.54 24.57 -0.87
CA PRO A 292 -16.78 24.41 -1.61
C PRO A 292 -17.91 25.19 -0.96
N SER A 293 -18.66 25.94 -1.75
CA SER A 293 -19.84 26.69 -1.32
C SER A 293 -20.97 26.50 -2.34
N HIS A 294 -22.20 26.76 -1.91
CA HIS A 294 -23.35 26.74 -2.82
C HIS A 294 -23.10 27.58 -4.09
N GLU A 295 -22.55 28.79 -3.91
CA GLU A 295 -22.33 29.74 -5.01
C GLU A 295 -21.24 29.31 -5.99
N ASN A 296 -20.11 28.77 -5.53
CA ASN A 296 -19.06 28.33 -6.44
C ASN A 296 -19.45 27.03 -7.16
N ILE A 297 -20.09 26.07 -6.48
CA ILE A 297 -20.59 24.84 -7.10
C ILE A 297 -21.62 25.18 -8.17
N LYS A 298 -22.54 26.11 -7.91
CA LYS A 298 -23.49 26.61 -8.93
C LYS A 298 -22.79 27.18 -10.16
N LYS A 299 -21.69 27.92 -10.00
CA LYS A 299 -20.89 28.42 -11.13
C LYS A 299 -20.26 27.27 -11.91
N ILE A 300 -19.67 26.29 -11.22
CA ILE A 300 -19.06 25.11 -11.86
C ILE A 300 -20.12 24.33 -12.66
N LEU A 301 -21.27 24.03 -12.05
CA LEU A 301 -22.38 23.31 -12.69
C LEU A 301 -22.89 24.04 -13.94
N ASN A 302 -22.96 25.37 -13.94
CA ASN A 302 -23.34 26.12 -15.13
C ASN A 302 -22.39 25.93 -16.32
N VAL A 303 -21.12 25.63 -16.05
CA VAL A 303 -20.10 25.36 -17.07
C VAL A 303 -20.15 23.91 -17.58
N ILE A 304 -20.45 22.94 -16.70
CA ILE A 304 -20.31 21.50 -17.02
C ILE A 304 -21.63 20.74 -17.24
N LYS A 305 -22.80 21.30 -16.89
CA LYS A 305 -24.11 20.58 -16.92
C LYS A 305 -24.53 19.99 -18.27
N ASN A 306 -23.98 20.50 -19.38
CA ASN A 306 -24.27 20.00 -20.73
C ASN A 306 -23.12 19.15 -21.30
N ARG A 307 -22.16 18.77 -20.46
CA ARG A 307 -21.00 17.95 -20.82
C ARG A 307 -21.19 16.53 -20.28
N ASP A 308 -20.49 15.58 -20.86
CA ASP A 308 -20.61 14.15 -20.53
C ASP A 308 -19.82 13.78 -19.24
N VAL A 309 -20.22 14.41 -18.13
CA VAL A 309 -19.71 14.16 -16.76
C VAL A 309 -20.77 13.37 -16.00
N ASP A 310 -20.39 12.25 -15.37
CA ASP A 310 -21.33 11.39 -14.65
C ASP A 310 -21.43 11.73 -13.15
N ILE A 311 -20.33 12.18 -12.53
CA ILE A 311 -20.22 12.37 -11.07
C ILE A 311 -19.66 13.75 -10.76
N PHE A 312 -20.29 14.46 -9.81
CA PHE A 312 -19.76 15.68 -9.24
C PHE A 312 -19.42 15.46 -7.77
N VAL A 313 -18.17 15.68 -7.38
CA VAL A 313 -17.69 15.49 -6.00
C VAL A 313 -17.50 16.84 -5.34
N ILE A 314 -18.20 17.05 -4.22
CA ILE A 314 -17.90 18.13 -3.25
C ILE A 314 -16.76 17.62 -2.36
N ASP A 315 -15.57 18.22 -2.48
CA ASP A 315 -14.37 17.73 -1.80
C ASP A 315 -14.21 18.41 -0.42
N ALA A 316 -13.00 18.40 0.14
CA ALA A 316 -12.72 18.84 1.50
C ALA A 316 -13.24 20.26 1.80
N GLY A 317 -13.60 20.48 3.07
CA GLY A 317 -13.96 21.81 3.58
C GLY A 317 -15.43 22.20 3.50
N TRP A 318 -16.33 21.31 3.06
CA TRP A 318 -17.78 21.56 3.15
C TRP A 318 -18.29 21.75 4.59
N SER A 319 -17.55 21.25 5.59
CA SER A 319 -17.81 21.43 7.02
C SER A 319 -16.93 22.51 7.66
N ALA A 320 -16.20 23.30 6.86
CA ALA A 320 -15.21 24.23 7.38
C ALA A 320 -15.86 25.39 8.17
N ASP A 321 -15.17 25.78 9.23
CA ASP A 321 -15.42 27.03 9.92
C ASP A 321 -14.62 28.17 9.27
N LYS A 322 -15.24 29.34 9.20
CA LYS A 322 -14.69 30.53 8.55
C LYS A 322 -13.47 31.10 9.28
N GLU A 323 -13.40 30.94 10.60
CA GLU A 323 -12.29 31.49 11.40
C GLU A 323 -11.06 30.58 11.38
N ASN A 324 -11.27 29.27 11.48
CA ASN A 324 -10.17 28.30 11.65
C ASN A 324 -9.73 27.61 10.35
N GLY A 325 -10.48 27.74 9.26
CA GLY A 325 -10.19 27.07 7.99
C GLY A 325 -10.54 25.58 8.01
N TRP A 326 -10.48 24.93 6.85
CA TRP A 326 -10.94 23.55 6.69
C TRP A 326 -9.97 22.50 7.25
N ASP A 327 -8.67 22.72 7.10
CA ASP A 327 -7.60 21.76 7.40
C ASP A 327 -7.41 21.50 8.91
N THR A 328 -7.93 22.39 9.74
CA THR A 328 -7.90 22.26 11.21
C THR A 328 -9.23 21.85 11.85
N THR A 329 -10.33 21.82 11.08
CA THR A 329 -11.72 21.66 11.61
C THR A 329 -12.39 20.35 11.22
N VAL A 330 -11.69 19.46 10.51
CA VAL A 330 -12.13 18.09 10.19
C VAL A 330 -12.51 17.31 11.47
N GLY A 331 -13.63 16.58 11.45
CA GLY A 331 -14.02 15.64 12.52
C GLY A 331 -15.45 15.79 13.06
N ASP A 332 -16.00 16.99 13.02
CA ASP A 332 -17.37 17.25 13.50
C ASP A 332 -18.45 16.91 12.46
N TRP A 333 -18.09 16.97 11.16
CA TRP A 333 -18.95 16.60 10.02
C TRP A 333 -20.33 17.29 10.03
N ILE A 334 -20.35 18.56 10.43
CA ILE A 334 -21.53 19.42 10.39
C ILE A 334 -21.41 20.33 9.17
N VAL A 335 -22.48 20.41 8.37
CA VAL A 335 -22.51 21.31 7.20
C VAL A 335 -22.31 22.75 7.65
N SER A 336 -21.37 23.45 7.00
CA SER A 336 -21.10 24.85 7.30
C SER A 336 -22.26 25.75 6.84
N PRO A 337 -22.93 26.49 7.74
CA PRO A 337 -24.01 27.41 7.36
C PRO A 337 -23.50 28.61 6.57
N ASP A 338 -22.20 28.94 6.66
CA ASP A 338 -21.60 30.03 5.89
C ASP A 338 -21.39 29.63 4.41
N LEU A 339 -21.02 28.37 4.17
CA LEU A 339 -20.80 27.84 2.82
C LEU A 339 -22.12 27.37 2.16
N PHE A 340 -23.07 26.91 2.98
CA PHE A 340 -24.35 26.35 2.59
C PHE A 340 -25.49 26.94 3.46
N PRO A 341 -25.89 28.20 3.24
CA PRO A 341 -26.85 28.92 4.10
C PRO A 341 -28.26 28.31 4.14
N CYS A 342 -28.64 27.57 3.10
CA CYS A 342 -29.90 26.85 3.03
C CYS A 342 -29.77 25.35 3.38
N GLY A 343 -28.62 24.93 3.92
CA GLY A 343 -28.22 23.52 3.99
C GLY A 343 -27.59 23.02 2.70
N ILE A 344 -27.02 21.81 2.73
CA ILE A 344 -26.34 21.21 1.58
C ILE A 344 -27.33 20.59 0.59
N GLU A 345 -28.56 20.32 1.03
CA GLU A 345 -29.65 19.70 0.28
C GLU A 345 -29.91 20.40 -1.06
N GLU A 346 -29.93 21.74 -1.07
CA GLU A 346 -30.18 22.54 -2.28
C GLU A 346 -29.08 22.33 -3.32
N THR A 347 -27.81 22.41 -2.90
CA THR A 347 -26.66 22.15 -3.76
C THR A 347 -26.69 20.73 -4.32
N VAL A 348 -27.09 19.75 -3.51
CA VAL A 348 -27.22 18.37 -3.96
C VAL A 348 -28.36 18.20 -4.97
N SER A 349 -29.48 18.92 -4.80
CA SER A 349 -30.55 18.95 -5.82
C SER A 349 -30.05 19.49 -7.14
N MET A 350 -29.28 20.59 -7.11
CA MET A 350 -28.72 21.20 -8.32
C MET A 350 -27.76 20.26 -9.07
N ILE A 351 -26.93 19.49 -8.36
CA ILE A 351 -26.07 18.48 -8.97
C ILE A 351 -26.91 17.42 -9.70
N LYS A 352 -27.98 16.92 -9.06
CA LYS A 352 -28.89 15.93 -9.64
C LYS A 352 -29.65 16.50 -10.86
N GLU A 353 -30.14 17.73 -10.77
CA GLU A 353 -30.82 18.44 -11.86
C GLU A 353 -29.90 18.68 -13.07
N ALA A 354 -28.60 18.83 -12.82
CA ALA A 354 -27.57 18.87 -13.86
C ALA A 354 -27.21 17.48 -14.43
N GLY A 355 -27.92 16.42 -14.03
CA GLY A 355 -27.76 15.06 -14.55
C GLY A 355 -26.59 14.27 -13.96
N MET A 356 -25.95 14.78 -12.90
CA MET A 356 -24.78 14.18 -12.27
C MET A 356 -25.11 13.47 -10.96
N ILE A 357 -24.33 12.45 -10.63
CA ILE A 357 -24.37 11.78 -9.34
C ILE A 357 -23.63 12.65 -8.31
N PRO A 358 -24.28 13.05 -7.20
CA PRO A 358 -23.62 13.81 -6.14
C PRO A 358 -22.72 12.94 -5.29
N GLY A 359 -21.47 13.38 -5.14
CA GLY A 359 -20.43 12.81 -4.31
C GLY A 359 -19.96 13.77 -3.23
N ILE A 360 -19.40 13.23 -2.14
CA ILE A 360 -18.89 14.02 -1.01
C ILE A 360 -17.62 13.41 -0.41
N TRP A 361 -16.70 14.26 0.04
CA TRP A 361 -15.47 13.86 0.73
C TRP A 361 -15.65 13.72 2.25
N PHE A 362 -14.95 12.76 2.84
CA PHE A 362 -14.82 12.54 4.27
C PHE A 362 -13.42 12.06 4.64
N GLU A 363 -12.99 12.35 5.88
CA GLU A 363 -11.79 11.82 6.53
C GLU A 363 -12.18 11.26 7.91
N PHE A 364 -13.23 10.43 7.94
CA PHE A 364 -14.00 10.15 9.17
C PHE A 364 -13.25 9.35 10.24
N GLU A 365 -12.07 8.82 9.95
CA GLU A 365 -11.27 8.01 10.89
C GLU A 365 -10.46 8.88 11.87
N ASN A 366 -10.42 10.20 11.65
CA ASN A 366 -9.72 11.14 12.52
C ASN A 366 -10.49 12.47 12.71
N CYS A 367 -9.93 13.31 13.57
CA CYS A 367 -10.36 14.68 13.79
C CYS A 367 -9.16 15.60 14.01
N CYS A 368 -9.33 16.88 13.67
CA CYS A 368 -8.30 17.91 13.74
C CYS A 368 -8.45 18.82 14.96
N SER A 369 -7.36 19.49 15.32
CA SER A 369 -7.18 20.27 16.57
C SER A 369 -8.21 21.37 16.88
N LYS A 370 -9.03 21.81 15.91
CA LYS A 370 -10.07 22.82 16.11
C LYS A 370 -11.49 22.24 16.06
N ALA A 371 -11.66 20.95 15.78
CA ALA A 371 -12.95 20.27 15.89
C ALA A 371 -13.30 20.03 17.37
N LYS A 372 -14.59 20.07 17.71
CA LYS A 372 -15.05 19.75 19.08
C LYS A 372 -14.72 18.31 19.43
N SER A 373 -14.84 17.42 18.46
CA SER A 373 -14.48 16.01 18.58
C SER A 373 -13.04 15.76 19.04
N TYR A 374 -12.14 16.73 18.85
CA TYR A 374 -10.73 16.61 19.24
C TYR A 374 -10.54 16.47 20.76
N GLU A 375 -11.48 17.00 21.56
CA GLU A 375 -11.46 16.95 23.02
C GLU A 375 -12.16 15.71 23.60
N GLU A 376 -12.73 14.84 22.75
CA GLU A 376 -13.41 13.60 23.15
C GLU A 376 -12.40 12.49 23.53
N HIS A 377 -11.49 12.80 24.47
CA HIS A 377 -10.35 11.97 24.84
C HIS A 377 -10.71 10.53 25.27
N GLU A 378 -11.96 10.29 25.71
CA GLU A 378 -12.44 8.96 26.05
C GLU A 378 -12.46 8.03 24.83
N HIS A 379 -12.92 8.56 23.70
CA HIS A 379 -13.21 7.86 22.44
C HIS A 379 -12.06 7.89 21.42
N LEU A 380 -10.96 8.55 21.77
CA LEU A 380 -9.77 8.67 20.92
C LEU A 380 -8.72 7.61 21.27
N LEU A 381 -7.99 7.15 20.25
CA LEU A 381 -6.93 6.17 20.39
C LEU A 381 -5.82 6.65 21.32
N LYS A 382 -5.33 5.73 22.14
CA LYS A 382 -4.27 5.97 23.11
C LYS A 382 -3.07 5.07 22.84
N ARG A 383 -1.88 5.55 23.20
CA ARG A 383 -0.65 4.77 23.32
C ARG A 383 -0.03 5.06 24.67
N ASN A 384 0.23 4.00 25.44
CA ASN A 384 0.69 4.11 26.83
C ASN A 384 -0.21 5.03 27.68
N GLY A 385 -1.52 4.95 27.49
CA GLY A 385 -2.54 5.73 28.21
C GLY A 385 -2.68 7.19 27.76
N LYS A 386 -1.89 7.66 26.78
CA LYS A 386 -1.97 9.03 26.25
C LYS A 386 -2.61 9.05 24.87
N VAL A 387 -3.43 10.05 24.60
CA VAL A 387 -4.08 10.22 23.29
C VAL A 387 -3.02 10.36 22.20
N ILE A 388 -3.15 9.57 21.14
CA ILE A 388 -2.26 9.60 19.98
C ILE A 388 -2.58 10.88 19.18
N THR A 389 -1.60 11.77 19.09
CA THR A 389 -1.67 12.99 18.28
C THR A 389 -0.54 12.94 17.26
N SER A 390 -0.87 13.09 15.97
CA SER A 390 0.11 13.21 14.90
C SER A 390 -0.22 14.45 14.06
N GLY A 391 0.73 15.37 13.95
CA GLY A 391 0.49 16.70 13.40
C GLY A 391 -0.66 17.41 14.14
N VAL A 392 -1.69 17.80 13.40
CA VAL A 392 -2.92 18.42 13.93
C VAL A 392 -4.05 17.43 14.18
N ARG A 393 -3.82 16.12 13.98
CA ARG A 393 -4.86 15.08 13.99
C ARG A 393 -4.79 14.16 15.21
N ARG A 394 -5.97 13.71 15.64
CA ARG A 394 -6.20 12.61 16.59
C ARG A 394 -7.15 11.59 15.96
N PHE A 395 -7.09 10.35 16.43
CA PHE A 395 -7.71 9.22 15.75
C PHE A 395 -8.82 8.63 16.59
N TRP A 396 -9.95 8.31 15.95
CA TRP A 396 -11.05 7.64 16.62
C TRP A 396 -10.71 6.19 16.95
N ASP A 397 -11.18 5.71 18.09
CA ASP A 397 -11.22 4.27 18.33
C ASP A 397 -12.38 3.64 17.55
N MET A 398 -12.10 3.14 16.36
CA MET A 398 -13.11 2.52 15.49
C MET A 398 -13.75 1.25 16.09
N CYS A 399 -13.17 0.66 17.14
CA CYS A 399 -13.79 -0.44 17.88
C CYS A 399 -14.79 0.03 18.93
N ASP A 400 -14.83 1.33 19.25
CA ASP A 400 -15.75 1.91 20.23
C ASP A 400 -17.17 2.01 19.64
N PRO A 401 -18.20 1.42 20.28
CA PRO A 401 -19.58 1.55 19.86
C PRO A 401 -20.06 3.01 19.76
N TRP A 402 -19.63 3.89 20.68
CA TRP A 402 -20.03 5.29 20.66
C TRP A 402 -19.53 6.00 19.39
N VAL A 403 -18.28 5.74 19.00
CA VAL A 403 -17.70 6.27 17.75
C VAL A 403 -18.48 5.75 16.54
N ASN A 404 -18.84 4.47 16.53
CA ASN A 404 -19.61 3.88 15.44
C ASN A 404 -21.00 4.52 15.28
N ASP A 405 -21.68 4.83 16.38
CA ASP A 405 -22.98 5.49 16.36
C ASP A 405 -22.87 6.95 15.93
N TYR A 406 -21.86 7.66 16.45
CA TYR A 406 -21.54 9.03 16.04
C TYR A 406 -21.27 9.12 14.54
N LEU A 407 -20.39 8.26 14.01
CA LEU A 407 -20.06 8.23 12.57
C LEU A 407 -21.23 7.72 11.72
N TYR A 408 -22.07 6.81 12.22
CA TYR A 408 -23.28 6.41 11.52
C TYR A 408 -24.21 7.60 11.26
N GLU A 409 -24.43 8.43 12.28
CA GLU A 409 -25.26 9.64 12.12
C GLU A 409 -24.59 10.68 11.19
N ARG A 410 -23.31 10.97 11.45
CA ARG A 410 -22.58 12.05 10.75
C ARG A 410 -22.20 11.73 9.31
N VAL A 411 -21.95 10.47 8.99
CA VAL A 411 -21.53 10.03 7.65
C VAL A 411 -22.70 9.39 6.91
N ILE A 412 -23.17 8.24 7.40
CA ILE A 412 -24.14 7.41 6.66
C ILE A 412 -25.51 8.09 6.58
N MET A 413 -26.06 8.56 7.70
CA MET A 413 -27.37 9.22 7.71
C MET A 413 -27.35 10.55 6.98
N MET A 414 -26.26 11.33 7.11
CA MET A 414 -26.05 12.55 6.32
C MET A 414 -26.09 12.24 4.82
N MET A 415 -25.34 11.24 4.37
CA MET A 415 -25.33 10.82 2.97
C MET A 415 -26.72 10.37 2.48
N LYS A 416 -27.42 9.53 3.26
CA LYS A 416 -28.76 9.03 2.94
C LYS A 416 -29.78 10.17 2.84
N LYS A 417 -29.79 11.07 3.81
CA LYS A 417 -30.73 12.20 3.89
C LYS A 417 -30.61 13.11 2.66
N ASN A 418 -29.39 13.43 2.26
CA ASN A 418 -29.13 14.33 1.14
C ASN A 418 -29.14 13.60 -0.22
N GLY A 419 -29.01 12.27 -0.21
CA GLY A 419 -29.00 11.44 -1.41
C GLY A 419 -27.65 11.49 -2.15
N PHE A 420 -26.55 11.55 -1.41
CA PHE A 420 -25.21 11.28 -1.94
C PHE A 420 -25.08 9.80 -2.30
N LYS A 421 -24.44 9.52 -3.44
CA LYS A 421 -24.22 8.14 -3.93
C LYS A 421 -22.76 7.87 -4.26
N TYR A 422 -21.88 8.82 -3.96
CA TYR A 422 -20.44 8.66 -4.04
C TYR A 422 -19.82 9.21 -2.75
N ILE A 423 -18.82 8.52 -2.22
CA ILE A 423 -18.02 8.99 -1.08
C ILE A 423 -16.53 8.82 -1.39
N LYS A 424 -15.76 9.90 -1.22
CA LYS A 424 -14.29 9.86 -1.18
C LYS A 424 -13.85 9.81 0.27
N VAL A 425 -13.22 8.71 0.69
CA VAL A 425 -12.75 8.49 2.06
C VAL A 425 -11.26 8.64 2.11
N ASP A 426 -10.82 9.75 2.68
CA ASP A 426 -9.42 10.12 2.85
C ASP A 426 -8.86 9.68 4.20
N TYR A 427 -7.54 9.70 4.30
CA TYR A 427 -6.78 9.35 5.51
C TYR A 427 -5.40 10.01 5.42
N ASN A 428 -5.23 11.20 5.98
CA ASN A 428 -4.05 12.05 5.70
C ASN A 428 -2.97 12.00 6.78
N GLU A 429 -3.06 11.11 7.76
CA GLU A 429 -2.07 11.02 8.81
C GLU A 429 -1.99 9.63 9.44
N THR A 430 -0.80 9.19 9.83
CA THR A 430 -0.58 7.84 10.34
C THR A 430 -0.63 7.78 11.86
N ILE A 431 -1.29 6.75 12.41
CA ILE A 431 -1.21 6.47 13.85
C ILE A 431 0.16 5.90 14.24
N GLY A 432 0.98 5.49 13.29
CA GLY A 432 2.29 4.86 13.52
C GLY A 432 2.18 3.38 13.89
N VAL A 433 2.99 2.94 14.87
CA VAL A 433 3.17 1.52 15.22
C VAL A 433 1.94 0.84 15.85
N GLY A 434 0.92 1.62 16.22
CA GLY A 434 -0.35 1.13 16.76
C GLY A 434 -0.79 1.79 18.06
N CYS A 435 -1.74 1.15 18.74
CA CYS A 435 -2.49 1.72 19.85
C CYS A 435 -2.76 0.68 20.95
N ASP A 436 -3.13 1.18 22.13
CA ASP A 436 -3.51 0.37 23.29
C ASP A 436 -4.83 -0.40 23.03
N GLY A 437 -5.24 -1.22 24.00
CA GLY A 437 -6.52 -1.95 23.96
C GLY A 437 -6.44 -3.37 23.39
N ALA A 438 -5.23 -3.88 23.19
CA ALA A 438 -4.98 -5.28 22.82
C ALA A 438 -3.67 -5.79 23.45
N GLU A 439 -3.28 -7.02 23.14
CA GLU A 439 -2.09 -7.70 23.66
C GLU A 439 -0.78 -6.98 23.28
N SER A 440 -0.77 -6.26 22.16
CA SER A 440 0.32 -5.41 21.73
C SER A 440 -0.20 -4.25 20.87
N LEU A 441 0.64 -3.22 20.65
CA LEU A 441 0.26 -2.07 19.83
C LEU A 441 -0.12 -2.46 18.40
N GLY A 442 0.63 -3.36 17.79
CA GLY A 442 0.36 -3.85 16.44
C GLY A 442 -0.95 -4.64 16.36
N GLU A 443 -1.32 -5.40 17.40
CA GLU A 443 -2.62 -6.08 17.43
C GLU A 443 -3.76 -5.09 17.64
N GLY A 444 -3.54 -4.04 18.46
CA GLY A 444 -4.47 -2.91 18.59
C GLY A 444 -4.71 -2.24 17.25
N LEU A 445 -3.65 -1.91 16.50
CA LEU A 445 -3.72 -1.39 15.14
C LEU A 445 -4.53 -2.31 14.23
N ARG A 446 -4.23 -3.62 14.19
CA ARG A 446 -4.92 -4.58 13.33
C ARG A 446 -6.43 -4.60 13.61
N GLN A 447 -6.82 -4.63 14.88
CA GLN A 447 -8.24 -4.63 15.27
C GLN A 447 -8.94 -3.35 14.79
N ARG A 448 -8.30 -2.18 14.90
CA ARG A 448 -8.89 -0.90 14.47
C ARG A 448 -8.97 -0.79 12.96
N VAL A 449 -7.98 -1.29 12.22
CA VAL A 449 -8.05 -1.40 10.75
C VAL A 449 -9.24 -2.29 10.34
N LEU A 450 -9.44 -3.43 11.00
CA LEU A 450 -10.60 -4.29 10.71
C LEU A 450 -11.94 -3.61 11.04
N ALA A 451 -11.98 -2.79 12.09
CA ALA A 451 -13.16 -2.01 12.46
C ALA A 451 -13.45 -0.89 11.44
N SER A 452 -12.42 -0.15 10.98
CA SER A 452 -12.54 0.77 9.85
C SER A 452 -13.10 0.07 8.61
N GLN A 453 -12.53 -1.08 8.24
CA GLN A 453 -13.01 -1.88 7.11
C GLN A 453 -14.47 -2.35 7.29
N ALA A 454 -14.89 -2.64 8.53
CA ALA A 454 -16.28 -2.95 8.83
C ALA A 454 -17.20 -1.75 8.60
N PHE A 455 -16.75 -0.54 8.93
CA PHE A 455 -17.49 0.68 8.64
C PHE A 455 -17.63 0.94 7.13
N PHE A 456 -16.58 0.69 6.33
CA PHE A 456 -16.68 0.72 4.85
C PHE A 456 -17.74 -0.26 4.32
N ARG A 457 -17.81 -1.48 4.88
CA ARG A 457 -18.86 -2.45 4.54
C ARG A 457 -20.25 -1.93 4.94
N ARG A 458 -20.38 -1.37 6.14
CA ARG A 458 -21.63 -0.78 6.64
C ARG A 458 -22.14 0.37 5.75
N ILE A 459 -21.26 1.24 5.25
CA ILE A 459 -21.63 2.29 4.28
C ILE A 459 -22.31 1.68 3.06
N ARG A 460 -21.74 0.61 2.49
CA ARG A 460 -22.30 -0.09 1.33
C ARG A 460 -23.59 -0.84 1.64
N GLU A 461 -23.70 -1.45 2.81
CA GLU A 461 -24.94 -2.11 3.26
C GLU A 461 -26.10 -1.10 3.38
N GLU A 462 -25.83 0.07 3.93
CA GLU A 462 -26.81 1.13 4.17
C GLU A 462 -27.12 1.97 2.92
N ILE A 463 -26.19 2.04 1.98
CA ILE A 463 -26.32 2.74 0.71
C ILE A 463 -25.87 1.79 -0.42
N PRO A 464 -26.74 0.86 -0.86
CA PRO A 464 -26.34 -0.23 -1.76
C PRO A 464 -25.68 0.21 -3.07
N ASP A 465 -26.08 1.35 -3.64
CA ASP A 465 -25.55 1.89 -4.90
C ASP A 465 -24.43 2.92 -4.70
N VAL A 466 -23.83 2.97 -3.51
CA VAL A 466 -22.71 3.87 -3.24
C VAL A 466 -21.47 3.46 -4.02
N ILE A 467 -20.80 4.45 -4.59
CA ILE A 467 -19.44 4.35 -5.11
C ILE A 467 -18.50 4.82 -4.01
N ILE A 468 -17.60 3.94 -3.57
CA ILE A 468 -16.61 4.28 -2.54
C ILE A 468 -15.25 4.47 -3.19
N GLU A 469 -14.68 5.66 -3.00
CA GLU A 469 -13.31 5.97 -3.39
C GLU A 469 -12.37 5.93 -2.17
N ASN A 470 -11.29 5.16 -2.29
CA ASN A 470 -10.19 5.13 -1.32
C ASN A 470 -9.19 6.27 -1.59
N CYS A 471 -8.89 7.06 -0.57
CA CYS A 471 -7.86 8.09 -0.62
C CYS A 471 -7.03 8.05 0.68
N SER A 472 -5.76 8.42 0.57
CA SER A 472 -4.87 8.68 1.71
C SER A 472 -3.73 9.55 1.20
N SER A 473 -3.92 10.88 1.25
CA SER A 473 -3.06 11.86 0.55
C SER A 473 -2.75 11.41 -0.88
N GLY A 474 -3.81 11.07 -1.60
CA GLY A 474 -3.77 10.27 -2.81
C GLY A 474 -3.54 8.79 -2.50
N GLY A 475 -2.32 8.30 -2.75
CA GLY A 475 -2.05 6.88 -2.94
C GLY A 475 -1.47 6.09 -1.76
N HIS A 476 -1.40 6.64 -0.54
CA HIS A 476 -0.70 5.95 0.57
C HIS A 476 -1.41 4.70 1.12
N ARG A 477 -2.68 4.47 0.73
CA ARG A 477 -3.49 3.31 1.15
C ARG A 477 -3.96 2.45 -0.04
N LEU A 478 -3.24 2.47 -1.16
CA LEU A 478 -3.52 1.63 -2.33
C LEU A 478 -3.03 0.19 -2.10
N GLU A 479 -3.63 -0.50 -1.14
CA GLU A 479 -3.29 -1.88 -0.79
C GLU A 479 -4.49 -2.84 -1.01
N PRO A 480 -4.25 -4.13 -1.27
CA PRO A 480 -5.29 -5.05 -1.73
C PRO A 480 -6.53 -5.17 -0.85
N SER A 481 -6.40 -5.10 0.48
CA SER A 481 -7.51 -5.31 1.41
C SER A 481 -8.49 -4.14 1.43
N MET A 482 -8.01 -2.90 1.37
CA MET A 482 -8.82 -1.70 1.18
C MET A 482 -9.36 -1.60 -0.26
N MET A 483 -8.53 -1.90 -1.26
CA MET A 483 -8.98 -1.90 -2.67
C MET A 483 -10.07 -2.93 -2.94
N ALA A 484 -10.17 -4.00 -2.14
CA ALA A 484 -11.25 -4.98 -2.23
C ALA A 484 -12.60 -4.46 -1.69
N LEU A 485 -12.62 -3.33 -0.97
CA LEU A 485 -13.82 -2.70 -0.41
C LEU A 485 -14.28 -1.47 -1.21
N CYS A 486 -13.38 -0.90 -2.01
CA CYS A 486 -13.59 0.36 -2.73
C CYS A 486 -13.72 0.17 -4.24
N ASP A 487 -14.62 0.92 -4.86
CA ASP A 487 -14.86 0.91 -6.30
C ASP A 487 -13.74 1.66 -7.03
N LEU A 488 -13.27 2.75 -6.44
CA LEU A 488 -12.27 3.66 -7.00
C LEU A 488 -11.20 3.99 -5.96
N ALA A 489 -10.12 4.60 -6.40
CA ALA A 489 -9.10 5.15 -5.54
C ALA A 489 -8.38 6.34 -6.18
N SER A 490 -8.14 7.39 -5.39
CA SER A 490 -7.30 8.51 -5.78
C SER A 490 -5.83 8.04 -5.86
N PHE A 491 -5.22 8.13 -7.03
CA PHE A 491 -3.91 7.52 -7.28
C PHE A 491 -2.71 8.32 -6.67
N SER A 492 -2.82 9.65 -6.61
CA SER A 492 -1.78 10.58 -6.15
C SER A 492 -2.29 12.02 -6.06
N ASP A 493 -1.82 12.78 -5.07
CA ASP A 493 -2.08 14.24 -4.95
C ASP A 493 -1.17 15.10 -5.84
N ALA A 494 -0.39 14.49 -6.75
CA ALA A 494 0.40 15.19 -7.76
C ALA A 494 -0.49 15.85 -8.84
N HIS A 495 -1.65 16.39 -8.47
CA HIS A 495 -2.80 16.74 -9.32
C HIS A 495 -2.45 17.62 -10.53
N GLU A 496 -1.44 18.50 -10.38
CA GLU A 496 -1.03 19.44 -11.43
C GLU A 496 0.33 19.10 -12.05
N CYS A 497 1.00 18.05 -11.57
CA CYS A 497 2.36 17.72 -11.97
C CYS A 497 2.43 17.22 -13.42
N ASN A 498 3.59 17.41 -14.04
CA ASN A 498 3.88 16.89 -15.38
C ASN A 498 4.17 15.38 -15.35
N GLU A 499 4.44 14.85 -14.16
CA GLU A 499 4.86 13.48 -13.89
C GLU A 499 3.70 12.49 -13.75
N ILE A 500 2.46 12.98 -13.71
CA ILE A 500 1.23 12.17 -13.60
C ILE A 500 1.25 10.94 -14.53
N PRO A 501 1.54 11.03 -15.84
CA PRO A 501 1.48 9.87 -16.71
C PRO A 501 2.52 8.80 -16.35
N ILE A 502 3.65 9.17 -15.75
CA ILE A 502 4.66 8.21 -15.29
C ILE A 502 4.14 7.45 -14.08
N ILE A 503 3.56 8.17 -13.12
CA ILE A 503 3.00 7.59 -11.89
C ILE A 503 1.82 6.68 -12.25
N ALA A 504 0.85 7.20 -13.01
CA ALA A 504 -0.35 6.48 -13.44
C ALA A 504 0.01 5.20 -14.20
N ALA A 505 0.91 5.28 -15.19
CA ALA A 505 1.35 4.10 -15.93
C ALA A 505 1.96 3.06 -15.00
N ASN A 506 2.94 3.42 -14.16
CA ASN A 506 3.64 2.45 -13.31
C ASN A 506 2.70 1.74 -12.32
N LEU A 507 1.65 2.41 -11.86
CA LEU A 507 0.64 1.79 -10.99
C LEU A 507 -0.11 0.63 -11.65
N HIS A 508 -0.18 0.53 -12.98
CA HIS A 508 -0.80 -0.62 -13.67
C HIS A 508 -0.13 -1.97 -13.33
N ARG A 509 1.06 -1.97 -12.72
CA ARG A 509 1.73 -3.19 -12.27
C ARG A 509 1.19 -3.73 -10.95
N VAL A 510 0.50 -2.90 -10.17
CA VAL A 510 0.12 -3.21 -8.77
C VAL A 510 -1.31 -2.80 -8.41
N ILE A 511 -1.96 -1.94 -9.21
CA ILE A 511 -3.35 -1.52 -9.09
C ILE A 511 -4.08 -1.70 -10.43
N ASN A 512 -5.36 -2.08 -10.38
CA ASN A 512 -6.20 -2.15 -11.57
C ASN A 512 -6.52 -0.75 -12.11
N PRO A 513 -6.29 -0.46 -13.41
CA PRO A 513 -6.62 0.85 -14.00
C PRO A 513 -8.09 1.22 -13.89
N CYS A 514 -8.99 0.22 -13.84
CA CYS A 514 -10.42 0.44 -13.67
C CYS A 514 -10.84 0.94 -12.27
N GLN A 515 -9.93 0.93 -11.29
CA GLN A 515 -10.13 1.50 -9.97
C GLN A 515 -9.27 2.75 -9.76
N SER A 516 -8.23 2.97 -10.57
CA SER A 516 -7.27 4.06 -10.38
C SER A 516 -7.80 5.36 -10.98
N GLN A 517 -8.30 6.27 -10.16
CA GLN A 517 -8.75 7.60 -10.60
C GLN A 517 -7.55 8.48 -10.93
N ILE A 518 -7.47 9.00 -12.15
CA ILE A 518 -6.38 9.84 -12.64
C ILE A 518 -6.90 11.25 -12.92
N TRP A 519 -6.21 12.24 -12.35
CA TRP A 519 -6.63 13.64 -12.38
C TRP A 519 -6.09 14.37 -13.61
N ALA A 520 -6.94 15.21 -14.19
CA ALA A 520 -6.59 16.26 -15.14
C ALA A 520 -7.09 17.60 -14.59
N VAL A 521 -6.18 18.35 -13.96
CA VAL A 521 -6.43 19.73 -13.53
C VAL A 521 -6.19 20.65 -14.72
N LEU A 522 -7.19 21.47 -15.04
CA LEU A 522 -7.22 22.34 -16.21
C LEU A 522 -7.34 23.80 -15.79
N HIS A 523 -6.63 24.67 -16.50
CA HIS A 523 -6.69 26.12 -16.31
C HIS A 523 -6.92 26.86 -17.62
N GLY A 524 -7.56 28.03 -17.56
CA GLY A 524 -7.72 28.89 -18.75
C GLY A 524 -6.40 29.34 -19.36
N THR A 525 -5.33 29.37 -18.57
CA THR A 525 -3.97 29.70 -19.00
C THR A 525 -3.23 28.53 -19.66
N ASP A 526 -3.76 27.31 -19.62
CA ASP A 526 -3.12 26.16 -20.22
C ASP A 526 -3.11 26.24 -21.75
N SER A 527 -1.95 25.97 -22.33
CA SER A 527 -1.86 25.76 -23.78
C SER A 527 -2.72 24.57 -24.22
N ARG A 528 -3.15 24.55 -25.49
CA ARG A 528 -3.88 23.41 -26.06
C ARG A 528 -3.10 22.09 -25.90
N LYS A 529 -1.77 22.14 -26.07
CA LYS A 529 -0.86 21.02 -25.80
C LYS A 529 -0.97 20.52 -24.35
N ARG A 530 -0.99 21.44 -23.39
CA ARG A 530 -1.11 21.10 -21.96
C ARG A 530 -2.48 20.49 -21.64
N ILE A 531 -3.57 21.03 -22.18
CA ILE A 531 -4.91 20.42 -22.03
C ILE A 531 -4.91 18.97 -22.52
N VAL A 532 -4.45 18.73 -23.75
CA VAL A 532 -4.37 17.36 -24.31
C VAL A 532 -3.46 16.46 -23.49
N TYR A 533 -2.31 16.97 -23.03
CA TYR A 533 -1.39 16.22 -22.17
C TYR A 533 -2.08 15.78 -20.87
N SER A 534 -2.74 16.70 -20.18
CA SER A 534 -3.47 16.41 -18.93
C SER A 534 -4.62 15.43 -19.16
N ILE A 535 -5.41 15.59 -20.22
CA ILE A 535 -6.51 14.70 -20.53
C ILE A 535 -6.01 13.30 -20.93
N ALA A 536 -4.94 13.20 -21.72
CA ALA A 536 -4.39 11.91 -22.14
C ALA A 536 -3.89 11.06 -20.95
N ASN A 537 -3.41 11.70 -19.88
CA ASN A 537 -3.08 11.01 -18.63
C ASN A 537 -4.25 10.17 -18.11
N THR A 538 -5.47 10.69 -18.24
CA THR A 538 -6.68 10.06 -17.68
C THR A 538 -7.05 8.75 -18.38
N PHE A 539 -6.53 8.50 -19.58
CA PHE A 539 -6.74 7.24 -20.30
C PHE A 539 -5.93 6.08 -19.70
N LEU A 540 -5.08 6.36 -18.72
CA LEU A 540 -4.39 5.38 -17.87
C LEU A 540 -5.25 4.93 -16.67
N GLY A 541 -6.49 5.41 -16.53
CA GLY A 541 -7.36 4.95 -15.46
C GLY A 541 -8.77 5.51 -15.57
N VAL A 542 -9.39 5.84 -14.43
CA VAL A 542 -10.70 6.46 -14.36
C VAL A 542 -10.55 7.99 -14.44
N MET A 543 -11.19 8.60 -15.42
CA MET A 543 -11.05 10.04 -15.68
C MET A 543 -11.65 10.90 -14.57
N CYS A 544 -10.84 11.78 -13.99
CA CYS A 544 -11.23 12.83 -13.06
C CYS A 544 -10.77 14.20 -13.56
N LEU A 545 -11.71 15.10 -13.81
CA LEU A 545 -11.49 16.48 -14.21
C LEU A 545 -11.54 17.39 -12.96
N SER A 546 -10.71 18.43 -12.95
CA SER A 546 -10.71 19.46 -11.92
C SER A 546 -10.06 20.76 -12.45
N GLY A 547 -9.95 21.80 -11.60
CA GLY A 547 -9.22 23.04 -11.88
C GLY A 547 -10.09 24.28 -12.09
N ASP A 548 -9.45 25.42 -12.41
CA ASP A 548 -10.15 26.68 -12.68
C ASP A 548 -10.74 26.70 -14.09
N ILE A 549 -11.88 26.02 -14.22
CA ILE A 549 -12.53 25.80 -15.50
C ILE A 549 -13.35 27.00 -16.03
N TYR A 550 -13.50 28.07 -15.23
CA TYR A 550 -14.42 29.16 -15.56
C TYR A 550 -14.01 29.92 -16.82
N ASN A 551 -12.71 29.97 -17.08
CA ASN A 551 -12.10 30.78 -18.14
C ASN A 551 -11.56 29.94 -19.31
N LEU A 552 -11.90 28.66 -19.39
CA LEU A 552 -11.56 27.86 -20.57
C LEU A 552 -12.29 28.42 -21.79
N ASP A 553 -11.53 28.74 -22.82
CA ASP A 553 -12.07 29.18 -24.10
C ASP A 553 -12.76 28.01 -24.85
N LYS A 554 -13.43 28.34 -25.95
CA LYS A 554 -14.18 27.34 -26.74
C LYS A 554 -13.26 26.23 -27.26
N GLU A 555 -12.06 26.54 -27.73
CA GLU A 555 -11.15 25.54 -28.30
C GLU A 555 -10.59 24.61 -27.22
N GLN A 556 -10.29 25.14 -26.03
CA GLN A 556 -9.89 24.34 -24.88
C GLN A 556 -11.01 23.38 -24.49
N TRP A 557 -12.27 23.84 -24.45
CA TRP A 557 -13.41 22.97 -24.19
C TRP A 557 -13.66 21.93 -25.28
N ASP A 558 -13.51 22.30 -26.56
CA ASP A 558 -13.66 21.37 -27.67
C ASP A 558 -12.64 20.19 -27.52
N LEU A 559 -11.40 20.47 -27.08
CA LEU A 559 -10.38 19.45 -26.79
C LEU A 559 -10.71 18.57 -25.58
N VAL A 560 -11.35 19.14 -24.55
CA VAL A 560 -11.80 18.37 -23.37
C VAL A 560 -12.95 17.44 -23.76
N ASP A 561 -13.94 17.95 -24.50
CA ASP A 561 -15.10 17.15 -24.95
C ASP A 561 -14.66 16.04 -25.91
N GLU A 562 -13.72 16.31 -26.82
CA GLU A 562 -13.11 15.29 -27.68
C GLU A 562 -12.41 14.22 -26.84
N GLY A 563 -11.69 14.63 -25.80
CA GLY A 563 -11.02 13.72 -24.87
C GLY A 563 -11.99 12.85 -24.07
N ILE A 564 -13.10 13.40 -23.59
CA ILE A 564 -14.18 12.64 -22.95
C ILE A 564 -14.76 11.62 -23.95
N SER A 565 -15.07 12.04 -25.17
CA SER A 565 -15.58 11.16 -26.23
C SER A 565 -14.60 10.03 -26.58
N PHE A 566 -13.30 10.33 -26.63
CA PHE A 566 -12.25 9.33 -26.81
C PHE A 566 -12.23 8.33 -25.64
N TYR A 567 -12.20 8.84 -24.40
CA TYR A 567 -12.24 8.03 -23.18
C TYR A 567 -13.43 7.08 -23.15
N ARG A 568 -14.64 7.56 -23.51
CA ARG A 568 -15.82 6.70 -23.61
C ARG A 568 -15.60 5.53 -24.56
N SER A 569 -15.04 5.79 -25.75
CA SER A 569 -14.78 4.71 -26.73
C SER A 569 -13.74 3.68 -26.30
N VAL A 570 -12.86 4.00 -25.35
CA VAL A 570 -11.81 3.08 -24.87
C VAL A 570 -12.04 2.59 -23.43
N SER A 571 -13.09 3.06 -22.76
CA SER A 571 -13.41 2.74 -21.36
C SER A 571 -13.50 1.24 -21.09
N GLY A 572 -14.04 0.44 -22.02
CA GLY A 572 -14.07 -1.02 -21.91
C GLY A 572 -12.67 -1.66 -21.93
N ILE A 573 -11.73 -1.09 -22.68
CA ILE A 573 -10.33 -1.53 -22.74
C ILE A 573 -9.60 -1.13 -21.44
N ILE A 574 -9.84 0.07 -20.92
CA ILE A 574 -9.33 0.49 -19.61
C ILE A 574 -9.86 -0.46 -18.54
N MET A 575 -11.16 -0.78 -18.60
CA MET A 575 -11.82 -1.60 -17.60
C MET A 575 -11.26 -3.03 -17.53
N ASN A 576 -11.09 -3.69 -18.68
CA ASN A 576 -10.90 -5.14 -18.75
C ASN A 576 -9.64 -5.59 -19.51
N GLY A 577 -8.88 -4.67 -20.09
CA GLY A 577 -7.71 -5.01 -20.87
C GLY A 577 -6.49 -5.41 -20.05
N SER A 578 -5.47 -5.92 -20.74
CA SER A 578 -4.14 -6.22 -20.18
C SER A 578 -3.12 -5.18 -20.62
N THR A 579 -2.26 -4.73 -19.71
CA THR A 579 -1.22 -3.73 -19.99
C THR A 579 0.11 -4.34 -20.42
N ALA A 580 0.74 -3.72 -21.42
CA ALA A 580 2.16 -3.83 -21.73
C ALA A 580 2.81 -2.44 -21.80
N PHE A 581 4.07 -2.33 -21.39
CA PHE A 581 4.81 -1.07 -21.37
C PHE A 581 5.90 -1.04 -22.44
N TYR A 582 6.07 0.13 -23.04
CA TYR A 582 7.14 0.45 -23.97
C TYR A 582 7.72 1.83 -23.64
N GLY A 583 8.99 2.06 -23.93
CA GLY A 583 9.61 3.36 -23.69
C GLY A 583 11.11 3.28 -23.48
N SER A 584 11.72 4.45 -23.27
CA SER A 584 13.17 4.60 -23.07
C SER A 584 13.66 4.24 -21.67
N GLY A 585 12.74 3.96 -20.73
CA GLY A 585 13.05 3.79 -19.30
C GLY A 585 13.31 5.12 -18.61
N ILE A 586 12.33 5.60 -17.85
CA ILE A 586 12.39 6.91 -17.18
C ILE A 586 13.15 6.78 -15.86
N THR A 587 14.30 7.44 -15.75
CA THR A 587 15.19 7.33 -14.58
C THR A 587 14.95 8.39 -13.51
N SER A 588 14.40 9.55 -13.88
CA SER A 588 14.06 10.64 -12.96
C SER A 588 12.63 11.09 -13.21
N TYR A 589 11.79 11.06 -12.18
CA TYR A 589 10.41 11.53 -12.33
C TYR A 589 10.39 13.06 -12.38
N ARG A 590 11.13 13.74 -11.50
CA ARG A 590 11.14 15.20 -11.41
C ARG A 590 11.80 15.93 -12.59
N ASN A 591 12.52 15.20 -13.44
CA ASN A 591 13.08 15.71 -14.69
C ASN A 591 13.04 14.59 -15.73
N PRO A 592 11.84 14.23 -16.22
CA PRO A 592 11.69 13.06 -17.05
C PRO A 592 12.25 13.31 -18.44
N LYS A 593 12.92 12.30 -18.99
CA LYS A 593 13.52 12.32 -20.32
C LYS A 593 13.17 11.04 -21.06
N GLY A 594 13.00 11.18 -22.37
CA GLY A 594 12.63 10.15 -23.31
C GLY A 594 11.13 10.09 -23.54
N TRP A 595 10.59 8.88 -23.60
CA TRP A 595 9.18 8.63 -23.88
C TRP A 595 8.69 7.36 -23.20
N GLN A 596 7.38 7.27 -23.01
CA GLN A 596 6.71 6.04 -22.61
C GLN A 596 5.44 5.83 -23.43
N ALA A 597 5.06 4.57 -23.61
CA ALA A 597 3.76 4.19 -24.10
C ALA A 597 3.20 3.02 -23.31
N VAL A 598 1.91 3.13 -22.96
CA VAL A 598 1.13 2.04 -22.38
C VAL A 598 0.21 1.51 -23.46
N VAL A 599 0.32 0.21 -23.75
CA VAL A 599 -0.59 -0.50 -24.65
C VAL A 599 -1.52 -1.35 -23.80
N ARG A 600 -2.82 -1.13 -23.90
CA ARG A 600 -3.86 -1.98 -23.33
C ARG A 600 -4.60 -2.70 -24.44
N LYS A 601 -4.66 -4.02 -24.40
CA LYS A 601 -5.44 -4.84 -25.34
C LYS A 601 -6.70 -5.34 -24.66
N SER A 602 -7.83 -5.31 -25.36
CA SER A 602 -9.07 -5.92 -24.88
C SER A 602 -8.88 -7.43 -24.65
N ALA A 603 -9.74 -8.04 -23.82
CA ALA A 603 -9.65 -9.46 -23.48
C ALA A 603 -9.76 -10.38 -24.72
N ASP A 604 -10.54 -9.98 -25.71
CA ASP A 604 -10.68 -10.66 -27.01
C ASP A 604 -9.62 -10.24 -28.04
N GLN A 605 -8.74 -9.31 -27.67
CA GLN A 605 -7.71 -8.70 -28.52
C GLN A 605 -8.23 -8.03 -29.80
N LYS A 606 -9.54 -7.75 -29.91
CA LYS A 606 -10.08 -7.03 -31.08
C LYS A 606 -9.90 -5.53 -31.02
N GLU A 607 -9.65 -4.99 -29.83
CA GLU A 607 -9.41 -3.56 -29.64
C GLU A 607 -8.12 -3.34 -28.83
N ALA A 608 -7.43 -2.24 -29.12
CA ALA A 608 -6.30 -1.80 -28.31
C ALA A 608 -6.31 -0.29 -28.10
N LEU A 609 -5.86 0.13 -26.92
CA LEU A 609 -5.61 1.52 -26.55
C LEU A 609 -4.10 1.70 -26.40
N VAL A 610 -3.54 2.65 -27.14
CA VAL A 610 -2.16 3.10 -26.96
C VAL A 610 -2.19 4.50 -26.38
N VAL A 611 -1.50 4.73 -25.26
CA VAL A 611 -1.34 6.04 -24.65
C VAL A 611 0.15 6.35 -24.56
N LEU A 612 0.60 7.32 -25.35
CA LEU A 612 2.01 7.71 -25.46
C LEU A 612 2.23 9.11 -24.89
N HIS A 613 3.33 9.27 -24.14
CA HIS A 613 3.82 10.55 -23.65
C HIS A 613 5.30 10.72 -24.01
N SER A 614 5.66 11.89 -24.53
CA SER A 614 7.05 12.36 -24.62
C SER A 614 7.39 13.27 -23.43
N PHE A 615 8.66 13.32 -23.07
CA PHE A 615 9.15 14.12 -21.95
C PHE A 615 10.15 15.19 -22.41
N ASN A 616 11.03 15.68 -21.53
CA ASN A 616 11.81 16.90 -21.77
C ASN A 616 12.79 16.80 -22.96
N SER A 617 13.36 15.62 -23.22
CA SER A 617 14.37 15.38 -24.26
C SER A 617 14.47 13.90 -24.61
N ASP A 618 15.39 13.51 -25.50
CA ASP A 618 15.83 12.12 -25.71
C ASP A 618 14.75 11.13 -26.22
N PHE A 619 13.77 11.62 -26.98
CA PHE A 619 12.81 10.81 -27.72
C PHE A 619 13.07 10.92 -29.24
N PRO A 620 12.85 9.85 -30.02
CA PRO A 620 12.98 9.91 -31.47
C PRO A 620 11.83 10.71 -32.10
N PRO A 621 12.02 11.27 -33.30
CA PRO A 621 10.95 12.01 -34.01
C PRO A 621 9.77 11.11 -34.40
N GLU A 622 10.01 9.81 -34.57
CA GLU A 622 8.99 8.79 -34.78
C GLU A 622 9.20 7.67 -33.78
N ILE A 623 8.14 7.31 -33.06
CA ILE A 623 8.12 6.23 -32.08
C ILE A 623 7.39 5.04 -32.70
N GLU A 624 8.01 3.87 -32.63
CA GLU A 624 7.44 2.61 -33.09
C GLU A 624 7.01 1.73 -31.91
N ILE A 625 5.75 1.29 -31.93
CA ILE A 625 5.16 0.43 -30.90
C ILE A 625 4.63 -0.85 -31.56
N PRO A 626 5.05 -2.04 -31.11
CA PRO A 626 4.54 -3.30 -31.63
C PRO A 626 3.03 -3.42 -31.47
N VAL A 627 2.33 -3.66 -32.57
CA VAL A 627 0.90 -3.95 -32.63
C VAL A 627 0.66 -5.12 -33.60
N ASP A 628 -0.54 -5.68 -33.62
CA ASP A 628 -0.88 -6.71 -34.61
C ASP A 628 -1.25 -6.05 -35.96
N ASP A 629 -0.84 -6.65 -37.09
CA ASP A 629 -1.17 -6.19 -38.45
C ASP A 629 -2.67 -6.19 -38.76
N SER A 630 -3.46 -6.92 -37.98
CA SER A 630 -4.92 -6.92 -38.09
C SER A 630 -5.54 -5.59 -37.65
N TYR A 631 -4.88 -4.81 -36.79
CA TYR A 631 -5.46 -3.56 -36.31
C TYR A 631 -5.53 -2.46 -37.37
N ARG A 632 -6.53 -1.60 -37.24
CA ARG A 632 -6.72 -0.34 -37.96
C ARG A 632 -6.91 0.79 -36.96
N ILE A 633 -6.44 1.98 -37.31
CA ILE A 633 -6.63 3.19 -36.50
C ILE A 633 -8.11 3.57 -36.55
N HIS A 634 -8.77 3.55 -35.40
CA HIS A 634 -10.18 3.92 -35.27
C HIS A 634 -10.35 5.38 -34.84
N LYS A 635 -9.61 5.81 -33.82
CA LYS A 635 -9.58 7.21 -33.35
C LYS A 635 -8.18 7.59 -32.87
N VAL A 636 -7.86 8.88 -32.96
CA VAL A 636 -6.63 9.47 -32.43
C VAL A 636 -7.02 10.70 -31.62
N TYR A 637 -6.42 10.86 -30.44
CA TYR A 637 -6.50 12.08 -29.63
C TYR A 637 -5.10 12.69 -29.54
N SER A 638 -4.93 13.92 -30.02
CA SER A 638 -3.65 14.63 -30.04
C SER A 638 -3.84 16.14 -30.23
N ALA A 639 -2.89 16.96 -29.76
CA ALA A 639 -3.00 18.42 -29.86
C ALA A 639 -2.75 18.96 -31.26
N PHE A 640 -1.95 18.27 -32.08
CA PHE A 640 -1.43 18.81 -33.33
C PHE A 640 -1.73 17.96 -34.57
N GLY A 641 -2.67 17.01 -34.45
CA GLY A 641 -2.93 16.02 -35.50
C GLY A 641 -1.65 15.25 -35.84
N ASN A 642 -0.97 14.75 -34.80
CA ASN A 642 0.28 14.00 -34.95
C ASN A 642 0.06 12.86 -35.96
N PRO A 643 0.93 12.71 -37.00
CA PRO A 643 0.82 11.59 -37.93
C PRO A 643 0.88 10.24 -37.20
N VAL A 644 -0.10 9.39 -37.48
CA VAL A 644 -0.19 8.02 -36.95
C VAL A 644 -0.41 7.06 -38.12
N ALA A 645 0.39 5.99 -38.19
CA ALA A 645 0.27 4.96 -39.22
C ALA A 645 0.54 3.57 -38.64
N ILE A 646 -0.04 2.54 -39.25
CA ILE A 646 0.31 1.14 -38.98
C ILE A 646 1.02 0.58 -40.19
N LYS A 647 2.21 0.01 -40.00
CA LYS A 647 2.99 -0.63 -41.05
C LYS A 647 3.88 -1.72 -40.46
N ASP A 648 3.93 -2.88 -41.12
CA ASP A 648 4.80 -4.01 -40.77
C ASP A 648 4.68 -4.44 -39.28
N GLY A 649 3.47 -4.51 -38.75
CA GLY A 649 3.19 -4.87 -37.35
C GLY A 649 3.56 -3.77 -36.33
N MET A 650 3.78 -2.53 -36.78
CA MET A 650 4.19 -1.43 -35.92
C MET A 650 3.25 -0.25 -36.05
N LEU A 651 2.79 0.27 -34.91
CA LEU A 651 2.15 1.58 -34.81
C LEU A 651 3.26 2.63 -34.75
N ARG A 652 3.28 3.51 -35.73
CA ARG A 652 4.22 4.62 -35.85
C ARG A 652 3.53 5.92 -35.49
N ILE A 653 4.06 6.64 -34.52
CA ILE A 653 3.53 7.92 -34.04
C ILE A 653 4.65 8.96 -34.15
N SER A 654 4.43 10.02 -34.93
CA SER A 654 5.38 11.13 -34.99
C SER A 654 5.18 12.10 -33.83
N ILE A 655 6.25 12.44 -33.12
CA ILE A 655 6.26 13.42 -32.02
C ILE A 655 7.07 14.63 -32.46
N ARG A 656 6.52 15.83 -32.23
CA ARG A 656 7.09 17.08 -32.75
C ARG A 656 7.79 17.89 -31.68
N GLU A 657 7.23 17.90 -30.47
CA GLU A 657 7.72 18.70 -29.36
C GLU A 657 7.89 17.86 -28.07
N PRO A 658 8.70 18.37 -27.12
CA PRO A 658 8.68 17.88 -25.75
C PRO A 658 7.32 18.05 -25.10
N MET A 659 7.02 17.18 -24.14
CA MET A 659 5.78 17.21 -23.35
C MET A 659 4.53 17.11 -24.23
N GLU A 660 4.55 16.20 -25.19
CA GLU A 660 3.39 15.83 -26.02
C GLU A 660 2.74 14.53 -25.53
N ALA A 661 1.45 14.41 -25.76
CA ALA A 661 0.71 13.18 -25.56
C ALA A 661 -0.10 12.83 -26.81
N VAL A 662 -0.12 11.54 -27.14
CA VAL A 662 -0.93 10.99 -28.24
C VAL A 662 -1.59 9.72 -27.74
N ALA A 663 -2.91 9.63 -27.89
CA ALA A 663 -3.65 8.40 -27.63
C ALA A 663 -4.30 7.87 -28.90
N VAL A 664 -4.26 6.55 -29.09
CA VAL A 664 -4.75 5.88 -30.29
C VAL A 664 -5.64 4.71 -29.89
N HIS A 665 -6.86 4.70 -30.43
CA HIS A 665 -7.78 3.57 -30.34
C HIS A 665 -7.69 2.75 -31.62
N LEU A 666 -7.36 1.47 -31.48
CA LEU A 666 -7.18 0.51 -32.55
C LEU A 666 -8.31 -0.53 -32.54
N LYS A 667 -8.75 -0.96 -33.73
CA LYS A 667 -9.74 -2.04 -33.92
C LYS A 667 -9.32 -2.99 -35.03
N SER A 668 -9.50 -4.30 -34.80
CA SER A 668 -9.26 -5.39 -35.76
C SER A 668 -10.44 -5.57 -36.70
#